data_AF-A0A7C6NDT0-F1
#
_entry.id   AF-A0A7C6NDT0-F1
#
_cell.length_a   1.000
_cell.length_b   1.000
_cell.length_c   1.000
_cell.angle_alpha   90.00
_cell.angle_beta   90.00
_cell.angle_gamma   90.00
#
_symmetry.space_group_name_H-M   'P 1'
#
loop_
_entity.id
_entity.type
_entity.pdbx_description
1 polymer ?
#
loop_
_entity_poly.entity_id
_entity_poly.type
_entity_poly.pdbx_seq_one_letter_code
_entity_poly.pdbx_strand_id
1 'polypeptide(L)'
;MRRTISLFIILTLLVGVIFSGEVREFKFNASIEANNNLGLAKSDSTLLVAFQGVDDYFYLVRQEGEAQRVAQGNFNKIVAQGDLVVIGYERSRQPFVVVSYDGGLSFERPIALTGTGQDATIQDIVIDGEGVIHVVFHRHNRYWDYNYSRSSDGGRSFKTKLGFTRQSDSNSTGYSSALVGLSGNLYTLYQDNNDKFAIKLGLSKDGGETWQIKRLTSTPGGRLDLALNQENLAYMAALNGEGLSLYKINGPSSNNPTYWPLYIDESVKPVGGKNLQVDLVIGDDNTLVVTYLDPATQSYHLLTSLDLGETWQLEVLGDGPNPAVQEYKSALFATDGELYFAHLNKEGRIILHTISSTVPQYRTDEMGFVKVDKVDPEFELLTANEIVWLTFSVGETGNYEINHLTHPQYETIFFLFNLTSGSDETLADNFVDFEFVDSLFVNLVAGDEYVMVVAPLIEVNETIALRFQMKAMVPKVRKGPELTPIEGVTAGSYTSFYLDKEGRLFGAGLNDQGQLGDSIQKKLGSFTQLRNDVARLYSGFGHTLYLTYERKLYVSGRNEDYQIGDGTQEPRKGFYMLASNVIDAAAGYGHTLYILEDESVWAVGANNQGQLGDGTTERRLKPIKVFEGATGVYAGFGSSSYIVTKGGELYGFGENSNGQLGLGHTNSVTKPTFITNNVKDVAVGMNYLMVLKTDNTLWGVGANSNGQLGTKDQTNRQNLTKVASDVSKVATGNYTTYYIDLEGRLYGSGSNQYGQFGLGSNQNQSLKEGFIYLLDNIEDVASGRSHTVLLTKDGRILTAGLNDNSQLGDSTEGFRLKWREVFRAE
;
A
#
# COMPACT_ATOMS: atom_id res chain seq x y z
N MET A 1 -20.09 -38.70 9.80
CA MET A 1 -19.28 -37.54 10.26
C MET A 1 -19.57 -36.25 9.48
N ARG A 2 -20.82 -36.01 9.03
CA ARG A 2 -21.26 -34.73 8.42
C ARG A 2 -22.58 -34.22 9.05
N ARG A 3 -22.94 -34.72 10.24
CA ARG A 3 -24.22 -34.39 10.92
C ARG A 3 -24.12 -34.19 12.43
N THR A 4 -22.91 -33.99 12.97
CA THR A 4 -22.71 -33.82 14.43
C THR A 4 -22.16 -32.43 14.79
N ILE A 5 -21.77 -31.61 13.81
CA ILE A 5 -21.17 -30.29 14.07
C ILE A 5 -22.22 -29.16 14.05
N SER A 6 -23.39 -29.39 13.43
CA SER A 6 -24.45 -28.37 13.33
C SER A 6 -25.27 -28.14 14.61
N LEU A 7 -24.93 -28.77 15.74
CA LEU A 7 -25.73 -28.70 16.97
C LEU A 7 -25.05 -27.99 18.16
N PHE A 8 -23.83 -27.47 18.01
CA PHE A 8 -23.14 -26.74 19.08
C PHE A 8 -23.14 -25.21 18.90
N ILE A 9 -23.76 -24.70 17.84
CA ILE A 9 -23.81 -23.26 17.48
C ILE A 9 -24.93 -22.50 18.23
N ILE A 10 -25.75 -23.16 19.05
CA ILE A 10 -26.89 -22.53 19.74
C ILE A 10 -26.80 -22.75 21.26
N LEU A 11 -25.87 -22.03 21.89
CA LEU A 11 -25.81 -21.60 23.31
C LEU A 11 -24.36 -21.09 23.47
N THR A 12 -24.05 -19.80 23.53
CA THR A 12 -24.39 -18.87 24.60
C THR A 12 -23.97 -17.47 24.13
N LEU A 13 -24.86 -16.50 24.32
CA LEU A 13 -24.65 -15.07 24.10
C LEU A 13 -24.40 -14.40 25.47
N LEU A 14 -23.63 -13.29 25.45
CA LEU A 14 -23.22 -12.38 26.54
C LEU A 14 -22.04 -12.82 27.41
N VAL A 15 -20.93 -12.09 27.38
CA VAL A 15 -20.59 -10.90 28.21
C VAL A 15 -19.43 -10.16 27.53
N GLY A 16 -19.47 -8.83 27.50
CA GLY A 16 -18.46 -7.98 26.87
C GLY A 16 -17.16 -7.86 27.68
N VAL A 17 -16.06 -7.57 26.98
CA VAL A 17 -14.83 -7.03 27.58
C VAL A 17 -14.38 -5.83 26.74
N ILE A 18 -14.08 -4.78 27.48
CA ILE A 18 -13.80 -3.40 27.06
C ILE A 18 -12.33 -3.33 26.60
N PHE A 19 -12.07 -2.59 25.52
CA PHE A 19 -10.71 -2.14 25.19
C PHE A 19 -10.23 -1.20 26.30
N SER A 20 -9.05 -1.46 26.85
CA SER A 20 -8.35 -0.43 27.60
C SER A 20 -6.86 -0.59 27.37
N GLY A 21 -6.21 0.44 26.82
CA GLY A 21 -4.78 0.64 27.04
C GLY A 21 -4.45 0.57 28.54
N GLU A 22 -3.19 0.28 28.89
CA GLU A 22 -2.80 0.28 30.31
C GLU A 22 -2.97 1.69 30.89
N VAL A 23 -4.05 1.88 31.64
CA VAL A 23 -4.26 3.09 32.44
C VAL A 23 -3.38 2.97 33.68
N ARG A 24 -2.24 3.67 33.68
CA ARG A 24 -1.39 3.80 34.86
C ARG A 24 -1.88 4.98 35.67
N GLU A 25 -2.60 4.72 36.75
CA GLU A 25 -2.93 5.75 37.74
C GLU A 25 -1.64 6.10 38.50
N PHE A 26 -1.05 7.25 38.22
CA PHE A 26 0.10 7.75 38.99
C PHE A 26 -0.38 8.21 40.35
N LYS A 27 -0.20 7.36 41.37
CA LYS A 27 -0.49 7.71 42.76
C LYS A 27 0.66 8.51 43.34
N PHE A 28 0.46 9.82 43.43
CA PHE A 28 1.36 10.72 44.15
C PHE A 28 1.43 10.32 45.62
N ASN A 29 2.63 10.04 46.12
CA ASN A 29 2.84 9.93 47.55
C ASN A 29 2.73 11.35 48.15
N ALA A 30 1.59 11.61 48.81
CA ALA A 30 1.22 12.78 49.63
C ALA A 30 0.90 14.13 48.93
N SER A 31 -0.40 14.46 48.92
CA SER A 31 -1.01 15.80 49.13
C SER A 31 -0.64 17.00 48.23
N ILE A 32 -0.30 16.82 46.95
CA ILE A 32 -0.14 17.94 46.00
C ILE A 32 -1.21 17.83 44.92
N GLU A 33 -2.24 18.68 45.01
CA GLU A 33 -3.30 18.77 44.00
C GLU A 33 -2.80 19.54 42.77
N ALA A 34 -3.07 19.00 41.58
CA ALA A 34 -2.79 19.66 40.32
C ALA A 34 -3.94 20.63 39.97
N ASN A 35 -3.58 21.80 39.43
CA ASN A 35 -4.55 22.82 39.06
C ASN A 35 -4.85 22.74 37.55
N ASN A 36 -3.99 23.26 36.66
CA ASN A 36 -4.43 23.56 35.28
C ASN A 36 -3.54 23.05 34.13
N ASN A 37 -2.20 23.17 34.24
CA ASN A 37 -1.29 22.88 33.13
C ASN A 37 -0.53 21.57 33.35
N LEU A 38 -0.38 20.79 32.28
CA LEU A 38 0.30 19.50 32.25
C LEU A 38 1.21 19.44 31.01
N GLY A 39 2.35 18.77 31.14
CA GLY A 39 3.28 18.58 30.04
C GLY A 39 4.05 17.28 30.19
N LEU A 40 4.34 16.68 29.05
CA LEU A 40 5.12 15.46 28.92
C LEU A 40 6.36 15.76 28.09
N ALA A 41 7.47 15.16 28.48
CA ALA A 41 8.69 15.11 27.70
C ALA A 41 9.46 13.83 28.08
N LYS A 42 10.47 13.47 27.30
CA LYS A 42 11.37 12.38 27.65
C LYS A 42 12.80 12.83 27.55
N SER A 43 13.55 12.57 28.62
CA SER A 43 14.99 12.78 28.68
C SER A 43 15.66 11.41 28.72
N ASP A 44 16.46 11.12 27.70
CA ASP A 44 17.01 9.80 27.41
C ASP A 44 15.93 8.70 27.49
N SER A 45 15.97 7.86 28.53
CA SER A 45 15.01 6.76 28.75
C SER A 45 13.96 7.06 29.83
N THR A 46 13.90 8.29 30.34
CA THR A 46 13.04 8.66 31.49
C THR A 46 11.90 9.56 31.04
N LEU A 47 10.66 9.10 31.21
CA LEU A 47 9.48 9.94 31.04
C LEU A 47 9.43 11.03 32.12
N LEU A 48 9.12 12.25 31.71
CA LEU A 48 9.00 13.43 32.55
C LEU A 48 7.56 13.94 32.51
N VAL A 49 6.96 14.11 33.68
CA VAL A 49 5.63 14.70 33.85
C VAL A 49 5.76 16.03 34.60
N ALA A 50 5.50 17.14 33.93
CA ALA A 50 5.50 18.47 34.52
C ALA A 50 4.07 18.96 34.74
N PHE A 51 3.76 19.50 35.91
CA PHE A 51 2.41 19.98 36.22
C PHE A 51 2.37 21.18 37.15
N GLN A 52 1.30 21.95 37.05
CA GLN A 52 1.01 23.08 37.95
C GLN A 52 0.35 22.60 39.25
N GLY A 53 0.97 22.90 40.40
CA GLY A 53 0.37 22.69 41.72
C GLY A 53 -0.52 23.86 42.15
N VAL A 54 -1.43 23.59 43.09
CA VAL A 54 -2.31 24.59 43.73
C VAL A 54 -1.58 25.62 44.59
N ASP A 55 -0.31 25.38 44.94
CA ASP A 55 0.50 26.25 45.82
C ASP A 55 1.30 27.33 45.07
N ASP A 56 0.97 27.61 43.81
CA ASP A 56 1.67 28.56 42.91
C ASP A 56 3.08 28.08 42.51
N TYR A 57 3.39 26.79 42.66
CA TYR A 57 4.60 26.17 42.15
C TYR A 57 4.27 25.10 41.12
N PHE A 58 5.21 24.88 40.20
CA PHE A 58 5.15 23.72 39.32
C PHE A 58 6.17 22.67 39.73
N TYR A 59 5.81 21.44 39.40
CA TYR A 59 6.51 20.24 39.81
C TYR A 59 6.93 19.46 38.57
N LEU A 60 8.06 18.77 38.69
CA LEU A 60 8.51 17.77 37.73
C LEU A 60 8.56 16.42 38.43
N VAL A 61 7.98 15.39 37.80
CA VAL A 61 8.10 14.00 38.21
C VAL A 61 8.86 13.26 37.12
N ARG A 62 9.93 12.57 37.51
CA ARG A 62 10.63 11.60 36.67
C ARG A 62 9.94 10.25 36.84
N GLN A 63 9.91 9.42 35.81
CA GLN A 63 9.38 8.05 35.88
C GLN A 63 9.94 7.32 37.11
N GLU A 64 9.05 6.85 37.99
CA GLU A 64 9.37 6.18 39.27
C GLU A 64 10.06 7.05 40.35
N GLY A 65 10.10 8.38 40.18
CA GLY A 65 10.65 9.35 41.13
C GLY A 65 9.60 10.12 41.94
N GLU A 66 10.04 10.84 42.98
CA GLU A 66 9.19 11.78 43.73
C GLU A 66 9.01 13.11 42.98
N ALA A 67 7.92 13.82 43.27
CA ALA A 67 7.66 15.14 42.70
C ALA A 67 8.68 16.17 43.21
N GLN A 68 9.47 16.71 42.29
CA GLN A 68 10.42 17.79 42.56
C GLN A 68 9.74 19.14 42.33
N ARG A 69 9.72 19.99 43.35
CA ARG A 69 9.32 21.40 43.23
C ARG A 69 10.37 22.16 42.43
N VAL A 70 10.00 22.75 41.29
CA VAL A 70 10.96 23.38 40.37
C VAL A 70 11.05 24.89 40.56
N ALA A 71 9.97 25.63 40.32
CA ALA A 71 9.93 27.08 40.53
C ALA A 71 8.51 27.59 40.79
N GLN A 72 8.43 28.81 41.35
CA GLN A 72 7.18 29.51 41.61
C GLN A 72 6.69 30.23 40.35
N GLY A 73 5.42 30.03 39.99
CA GLY A 73 4.75 30.64 38.85
C GLY A 73 3.87 29.65 38.10
N ASN A 74 3.33 30.10 36.98
CA ASN A 74 2.46 29.34 36.09
C ASN A 74 3.29 28.55 35.07
N PHE A 75 3.33 27.23 35.20
CA PHE A 75 3.90 26.32 34.21
C PHE A 75 3.20 26.45 32.86
N ASN A 76 3.96 26.43 31.75
CA ASN A 76 3.41 26.47 30.39
C ASN A 76 3.74 25.22 29.56
N LYS A 77 5.02 24.93 29.38
CA LYS A 77 5.50 23.86 28.48
C LYS A 77 6.81 23.29 28.99
N ILE A 78 7.00 21.99 28.77
CA ILE A 78 8.27 21.28 28.96
C ILE A 78 8.69 20.69 27.61
N VAL A 79 9.98 20.74 27.33
CA VAL A 79 10.61 20.01 26.22
C VAL A 79 11.94 19.44 26.68
N ALA A 80 12.35 18.33 26.06
CA ALA A 80 13.62 17.68 26.37
C ALA A 80 14.30 17.14 25.11
N GLN A 81 15.63 17.13 25.11
CA GLN A 81 16.46 16.51 24.08
C GLN A 81 17.74 15.98 24.74
N GLY A 82 17.86 14.65 24.81
CA GLY A 82 18.89 14.01 25.63
C GLY A 82 18.75 14.42 27.12
N ASP A 83 19.85 14.83 27.73
CA ASP A 83 19.88 15.36 29.11
C ASP A 83 19.38 16.81 29.25
N LEU A 84 19.20 17.55 28.16
CA LEU A 84 18.74 18.93 28.19
C LEU A 84 17.23 18.96 28.41
N VAL A 85 16.77 19.48 29.55
CA VAL A 85 15.34 19.69 29.85
C VAL A 85 15.09 21.17 30.03
N VAL A 86 14.07 21.68 29.35
CA VAL A 86 13.72 23.10 29.32
C VAL A 86 12.26 23.25 29.72
N ILE A 87 12.00 24.05 30.75
CA ILE A 87 10.64 24.34 31.21
C ILE A 87 10.41 25.85 31.15
N GLY A 88 9.42 26.26 30.36
CA GLY A 88 8.94 27.64 30.35
C GLY A 88 7.77 27.83 31.30
N TYR A 89 7.80 28.96 32.00
CA TYR A 89 6.78 29.32 32.96
C TYR A 89 6.65 30.85 33.07
N GLU A 90 5.62 31.32 33.74
CA GLU A 90 5.35 32.74 33.93
C GLU A 90 5.27 33.09 35.41
N ARG A 91 5.90 34.19 35.80
CA ARG A 91 5.77 34.74 37.16
C ARG A 91 5.56 36.23 37.09
N SER A 92 4.52 36.72 37.78
CA SER A 92 4.18 38.14 37.81
C SER A 92 4.07 38.76 36.41
N ARG A 93 3.43 38.04 35.47
CA ARG A 93 3.22 38.46 34.06
C ARG A 93 4.52 38.62 33.24
N GLN A 94 5.60 37.95 33.65
CA GLN A 94 6.84 37.89 32.90
C GLN A 94 7.21 36.42 32.61
N PRO A 95 7.60 36.08 31.36
CA PRO A 95 8.00 34.73 31.00
C PRO A 95 9.45 34.43 31.39
N PHE A 96 9.65 33.23 31.90
CA PHE A 96 10.93 32.69 32.36
C PHE A 96 11.13 31.28 31.79
N VAL A 97 12.38 30.87 31.75
CA VAL A 97 12.79 29.50 31.45
C VAL A 97 13.70 29.00 32.58
N VAL A 98 13.51 27.75 33.00
CA VAL A 98 14.50 26.99 33.77
C VAL A 98 15.04 25.87 32.91
N VAL A 99 16.32 25.56 33.09
CA VAL A 99 17.05 24.59 32.29
C VAL A 99 17.70 23.59 33.22
N SER A 100 17.66 22.32 32.84
CA SER A 100 18.43 21.23 33.43
C SER A 100 19.32 20.63 32.34
N TYR A 101 20.53 20.26 32.72
CA TYR A 101 21.51 19.59 31.85
C TYR A 101 21.80 18.14 32.29
N ASP A 102 20.98 17.61 33.19
CA ASP A 102 21.14 16.30 33.84
C ASP A 102 19.81 15.54 33.87
N GLY A 103 19.00 15.70 32.81
CA GLY A 103 17.76 14.96 32.61
C GLY A 103 16.68 15.24 33.65
N GLY A 104 16.62 16.49 34.13
CA GLY A 104 15.63 16.97 35.08
C GLY A 104 15.95 16.66 36.55
N LEU A 105 17.18 16.25 36.88
CA LEU A 105 17.60 16.01 38.27
C LEU A 105 17.84 17.33 39.03
N SER A 106 18.44 18.31 38.37
CA SER A 106 18.68 19.64 38.94
C SER A 106 18.41 20.76 37.93
N PHE A 107 17.95 21.90 38.42
CA PHE A 107 17.61 23.06 37.59
C PHE A 107 18.50 24.25 37.91
N GLU A 108 18.93 24.93 36.85
CA GLU A 108 19.58 26.22 36.93
C GLU A 108 18.63 27.29 37.47
N ARG A 109 19.21 28.42 37.89
CA ARG A 109 18.41 29.59 38.30
C ARG A 109 17.51 30.04 37.14
N PRO A 110 16.26 30.44 37.41
CA PRO A 110 15.38 30.91 36.36
C PRO A 110 15.94 32.08 35.57
N ILE A 111 15.80 31.98 34.24
CA ILE A 111 16.30 32.95 33.28
C ILE A 111 15.10 33.69 32.71
N ALA A 112 15.03 35.00 32.99
CA ALA A 112 13.99 35.85 32.42
C ALA A 112 14.21 35.98 30.91
N LEU A 113 13.15 35.79 30.12
CA LEU A 113 13.20 36.12 28.69
C LEU A 113 13.20 37.65 28.55
N THR A 114 14.39 38.25 28.51
CA THR A 114 14.54 39.70 28.45
C THR A 114 14.01 40.26 27.13
N GLY A 115 13.48 41.49 27.16
CA GLY A 115 12.92 42.10 25.97
C GLY A 115 11.59 41.50 25.52
N THR A 116 10.87 40.77 26.38
CA THR A 116 9.50 40.26 26.15
C THR A 116 8.40 41.22 26.60
N GLY A 117 8.70 42.25 27.40
CA GLY A 117 7.71 43.19 27.93
C GLY A 117 6.97 42.67 29.16
N GLN A 118 6.24 43.54 29.87
CA GLN A 118 5.30 43.09 30.90
C GLN A 118 4.02 42.57 30.23
N ASP A 119 3.39 41.57 30.83
CA ASP A 119 2.21 40.89 30.29
C ASP A 119 2.50 40.07 29.02
N ALA A 120 3.55 39.25 29.07
CA ALA A 120 3.84 38.28 28.01
C ALA A 120 3.56 36.84 28.46
N THR A 121 3.01 36.03 27.55
CA THR A 121 2.64 34.63 27.81
C THR A 121 3.29 33.66 26.85
N ILE A 122 3.86 32.57 27.37
CA ILE A 122 4.50 31.54 26.55
C ILE A 122 3.41 30.73 25.86
N GLN A 123 3.52 30.57 24.54
CA GLN A 123 2.59 29.72 23.79
C GLN A 123 3.18 28.34 23.54
N ASP A 124 4.45 28.28 23.11
CA ASP A 124 5.11 27.01 22.84
C ASP A 124 6.64 27.13 22.90
N ILE A 125 7.31 25.99 23.07
CA ILE A 125 8.77 25.87 23.15
C ILE A 125 9.18 24.64 22.34
N VAL A 126 10.27 24.74 21.58
CA VAL A 126 10.87 23.60 20.88
C VAL A 126 12.39 23.65 21.00
N ILE A 127 13.03 22.48 21.00
CA ILE A 127 14.48 22.33 20.83
C ILE A 127 14.70 21.75 19.44
N ASP A 128 15.52 22.40 18.60
CA ASP A 128 15.81 21.87 17.28
C ASP A 128 16.95 20.83 17.30
N GLY A 129 17.24 20.25 16.13
CA GLY A 129 18.28 19.22 15.98
C GLY A 129 19.70 19.69 16.32
N GLU A 130 19.94 20.99 16.46
CA GLU A 130 21.23 21.57 16.85
C GLU A 130 21.28 21.94 18.34
N GLY A 131 20.21 21.66 19.10
CA GLY A 131 20.10 22.00 20.52
C GLY A 131 19.75 23.48 20.77
N VAL A 132 19.30 24.21 19.74
CA VAL A 132 18.85 25.60 19.87
C VAL A 132 17.42 25.60 20.40
N ILE A 133 17.18 26.40 21.44
CA ILE A 133 15.88 26.53 22.08
C ILE A 133 15.14 27.70 21.48
N HIS A 134 13.93 27.46 20.99
CA HIS A 134 13.04 28.47 20.43
C HIS A 134 11.78 28.57 21.28
N VAL A 135 11.42 29.79 21.65
CA VAL A 135 10.24 30.09 22.48
C VAL A 135 9.35 31.05 21.72
N VAL A 136 8.10 30.66 21.46
CA VAL A 136 7.07 31.58 20.93
C VAL A 136 6.23 32.10 22.08
N PHE A 137 5.99 33.41 22.09
CA PHE A 137 5.23 34.07 23.14
C PHE A 137 4.37 35.21 22.61
N HIS A 138 3.26 35.44 23.29
CA HIS A 138 2.39 36.59 23.07
C HIS A 138 2.79 37.75 23.97
N ARG A 139 2.55 38.96 23.48
CA ARG A 139 2.48 40.15 24.32
C ARG A 139 1.04 40.60 24.41
N HIS A 140 0.47 40.65 25.61
CA HIS A 140 -0.85 41.22 25.86
C HIS A 140 -0.81 42.76 25.82
N ASN A 141 -0.25 43.32 24.75
CA ASN A 141 -0.44 44.72 24.38
C ASN A 141 -1.82 44.87 23.67
N ARG A 142 -2.14 46.05 23.12
CA ARG A 142 -3.38 46.25 22.33
C ARG A 142 -3.51 45.34 21.09
N TYR A 143 -2.47 44.59 20.70
CA TYR A 143 -2.34 43.94 19.39
C TYR A 143 -2.05 42.43 19.44
N TRP A 144 -1.75 41.84 20.60
CA TRP A 144 -1.53 40.38 20.77
C TRP A 144 -0.54 39.78 19.75
N ASP A 145 0.58 40.48 19.53
CA ASP A 145 1.59 40.07 18.54
C ASP A 145 2.22 38.71 18.88
N TYR A 146 2.46 37.87 17.87
CA TYR A 146 3.30 36.68 17.99
C TYR A 146 4.78 37.11 17.91
N ASN A 147 5.53 36.73 18.93
CA ASN A 147 6.95 37.06 19.07
C ASN A 147 7.73 35.77 19.35
N TYR A 148 9.05 35.83 19.19
CA TYR A 148 9.89 34.70 19.54
C TYR A 148 11.16 35.12 20.26
N SER A 149 11.68 34.20 21.06
CA SER A 149 12.98 34.30 21.71
C SER A 149 13.78 33.04 21.42
N ARG A 150 15.08 33.18 21.22
CA ARG A 150 15.96 32.05 20.88
C ARG A 150 17.19 31.97 21.77
N SER A 151 17.64 30.76 22.05
CA SER A 151 18.89 30.49 22.76
C SER A 151 19.73 29.48 21.99
N SER A 152 20.96 29.85 21.67
CA SER A 152 21.96 29.00 20.97
C SER A 152 23.06 28.51 21.91
N ASP A 153 22.97 28.82 23.20
CA ASP A 153 23.97 28.46 24.22
C ASP A 153 23.41 27.43 25.24
N GLY A 154 22.42 26.64 24.80
CA GLY A 154 21.75 25.64 25.62
C GLY A 154 20.88 26.25 26.71
N GLY A 155 20.27 27.41 26.46
CA GLY A 155 19.33 28.05 27.39
C GLY A 155 19.95 29.00 28.40
N ARG A 156 21.26 29.28 28.33
CA ARG A 156 21.94 30.18 29.28
C ARG A 156 21.61 31.66 29.03
N SER A 157 21.32 32.01 27.79
CA SER A 157 20.85 33.34 27.42
C SER A 157 19.86 33.29 26.26
N PHE A 158 18.94 34.26 26.25
CA PHE A 158 17.89 34.36 25.23
C PHE A 158 17.93 35.71 24.52
N LYS A 159 17.81 35.65 23.19
CA LYS A 159 17.67 36.83 22.32
C LYS A 159 16.25 36.91 21.80
N THR A 160 15.57 38.00 22.17
CA THR A 160 14.16 38.22 21.80
C THR A 160 14.05 39.09 20.55
N LYS A 161 13.20 38.67 19.62
CA LYS A 161 12.81 39.45 18.44
C LYS A 161 11.29 39.62 18.42
N LEU A 162 10.87 40.86 18.16
CA LEU A 162 9.46 41.22 18.21
C LEU A 162 8.79 41.16 16.85
N GLY A 163 7.55 40.68 16.86
CA GLY A 163 6.52 40.89 15.86
C GLY A 163 6.89 40.52 14.44
N PHE A 164 6.86 39.22 14.12
CA PHE A 164 6.74 38.82 12.70
C PHE A 164 5.30 38.98 12.17
N THR A 165 4.32 39.28 13.04
CA THR A 165 2.92 39.58 12.70
C THR A 165 2.54 41.06 12.81
N ARG A 166 3.49 41.96 13.08
CA ARG A 166 3.24 43.32 13.59
C ARG A 166 2.29 44.15 12.71
N GLN A 167 1.01 44.23 13.07
CA GLN A 167 0.04 45.16 12.46
C GLN A 167 -0.97 45.68 13.47
N SER A 168 -1.20 47.00 13.39
CA SER A 168 -2.16 47.75 14.19
C SER A 168 -3.57 47.56 13.65
N ASP A 169 -4.51 47.17 14.52
CA ASP A 169 -5.96 47.46 14.47
C ASP A 169 -6.86 46.23 14.69
N SER A 170 -6.94 45.68 15.91
CA SER A 170 -8.20 45.09 16.39
C SER A 170 -8.19 44.79 17.91
N ASN A 171 -9.31 45.07 18.58
CA ASN A 171 -9.59 44.75 19.99
C ASN A 171 -10.08 43.27 20.16
N SER A 172 -9.53 42.34 19.39
CA SER A 172 -10.00 40.93 19.34
C SER A 172 -8.93 39.97 19.87
N THR A 173 -9.32 38.99 20.70
CA THR A 173 -8.43 37.99 21.31
C THR A 173 -8.28 36.77 20.39
N GLY A 174 -7.07 36.52 19.87
CA GLY A 174 -6.75 35.31 19.10
C GLY A 174 -5.92 34.34 19.94
N TYR A 175 -6.16 33.03 19.81
CA TYR A 175 -5.51 31.99 20.62
C TYR A 175 -4.87 30.91 19.76
N SER A 176 -3.78 30.34 20.29
CA SER A 176 -3.06 29.12 19.87
C SER A 176 -2.02 29.31 18.78
N SER A 177 -0.76 29.06 19.16
CA SER A 177 0.30 28.66 18.25
C SER A 177 0.91 27.33 18.64
N ALA A 178 1.11 26.47 17.64
CA ALA A 178 2.03 25.34 17.73
C ALA A 178 3.36 25.75 17.07
N LEU A 179 4.48 25.33 17.64
CA LEU A 179 5.81 25.53 17.09
C LEU A 179 6.51 24.18 16.99
N VAL A 180 6.93 23.83 15.79
CA VAL A 180 7.68 22.59 15.53
C VAL A 180 8.90 22.88 14.66
N GLY A 181 9.97 22.12 14.88
CA GLY A 181 11.23 22.25 14.14
C GLY A 181 11.56 20.97 13.40
N LEU A 182 12.00 21.08 12.15
CA LEU A 182 12.53 19.94 11.38
C LEU A 182 13.51 20.41 10.30
N SER A 183 14.64 19.71 10.17
CA SER A 183 15.65 19.96 9.14
C SER A 183 16.12 21.43 9.09
N GLY A 184 16.30 22.05 10.26
CA GLY A 184 16.73 23.44 10.40
C GLY A 184 15.65 24.50 10.10
N ASN A 185 14.42 24.09 9.77
CA ASN A 185 13.29 24.98 9.58
C ASN A 185 12.39 24.99 10.81
N LEU A 186 11.78 26.14 11.09
CA LEU A 186 10.72 26.29 12.09
C LEU A 186 9.39 26.52 11.39
N TYR A 187 8.36 25.80 11.84
CA TYR A 187 7.00 25.97 11.39
C TYR A 187 6.13 26.37 12.57
N THR A 188 5.25 27.34 12.34
CA THR A 188 4.26 27.73 13.34
C THR A 188 2.89 27.89 12.71
N LEU A 189 1.85 27.43 13.40
CA LEU A 189 0.48 27.78 13.05
C LEU A 189 -0.01 28.87 14.00
N TYR A 190 -0.81 29.79 13.48
CA TYR A 190 -1.50 30.75 14.34
C TYR A 190 -2.78 31.26 13.68
N GLN A 191 -3.67 31.84 14.48
CA GLN A 191 -4.88 32.48 13.98
C GLN A 191 -4.66 33.97 13.77
N ASP A 192 -5.03 34.46 12.59
CA ASP A 192 -4.95 35.88 12.26
C ASP A 192 -6.29 36.58 12.49
N ASN A 193 -6.32 37.40 13.54
CA ASN A 193 -7.48 38.19 13.95
C ASN A 193 -7.95 39.19 12.88
N ASN A 194 -7.04 39.72 12.07
CA ASN A 194 -7.39 40.69 11.03
C ASN A 194 -7.99 40.02 9.81
N ASP A 195 -7.83 38.70 9.67
CA ASP A 195 -8.29 37.91 8.55
C ASP A 195 -9.42 36.96 8.96
N LYS A 196 -10.36 37.44 9.78
CA LYS A 196 -11.51 36.69 10.29
C LYS A 196 -11.12 35.38 11.01
N PHE A 197 -10.02 35.42 11.77
CA PHE A 197 -9.45 34.26 12.46
C PHE A 197 -8.95 33.14 11.53
N ALA A 198 -8.58 33.48 10.29
CA ALA A 198 -7.95 32.54 9.37
C ALA A 198 -6.72 31.89 10.00
N ILE A 199 -6.60 30.57 9.81
CA ILE A 199 -5.39 29.86 10.22
C ILE A 199 -4.27 30.18 9.23
N LYS A 200 -3.11 30.56 9.74
CA LYS A 200 -1.91 30.87 8.96
C LYS A 200 -0.75 29.96 9.35
N LEU A 201 0.04 29.56 8.36
CA LEU A 201 1.30 28.86 8.50
C LEU A 201 2.45 29.85 8.34
N GLY A 202 3.26 29.96 9.39
CA GLY A 202 4.54 30.64 9.38
C GLY A 202 5.68 29.64 9.17
N LEU A 203 6.63 30.02 8.31
CA LEU A 203 7.86 29.26 8.04
C LEU A 203 9.07 30.17 8.25
N SER A 204 10.03 29.73 9.05
CA SER A 204 11.35 30.33 9.16
C SER A 204 12.42 29.32 8.74
N LYS A 205 13.32 29.73 7.85
CA LYS A 205 14.46 28.91 7.36
C LYS A 205 15.80 29.30 7.98
N ASP A 206 15.79 30.27 8.89
CA ASP A 206 16.96 30.95 9.44
C ASP A 206 16.88 31.03 10.98
N GLY A 207 16.32 30.00 11.61
CA GLY A 207 16.26 29.87 13.06
C GLY A 207 15.47 31.01 13.73
N GLY A 208 14.35 31.37 13.12
CA GLY A 208 13.42 32.41 13.57
C GLY A 208 13.72 33.81 13.03
N GLU A 209 14.85 34.06 12.38
CA GLU A 209 15.24 35.43 11.97
C GLU A 209 14.26 36.07 10.99
N THR A 210 13.73 35.33 10.02
CA THR A 210 12.70 35.78 9.09
C THR A 210 11.57 34.76 9.01
N TRP A 211 10.35 35.25 8.82
CA TRP A 211 9.16 34.42 8.74
C TRP A 211 8.40 34.70 7.44
N GLN A 212 8.06 33.63 6.73
CA GLN A 212 7.15 33.64 5.60
C GLN A 212 5.78 33.19 6.06
N ILE A 213 4.75 33.99 5.81
CA ILE A 213 3.40 33.77 6.31
C ILE A 213 2.47 33.40 5.16
N LYS A 214 1.69 32.34 5.33
CA LYS A 214 0.71 31.84 4.36
C LYS A 214 -0.63 31.60 5.01
N ARG A 215 -1.71 32.04 4.37
CA ARG A 215 -3.07 31.70 4.79
C ARG A 215 -3.37 30.25 4.37
N LEU A 216 -3.83 29.44 5.31
CA LEU A 216 -4.34 28.09 5.04
C LEU A 216 -5.84 28.17 4.80
N THR A 217 -6.66 28.40 5.83
CA THR A 217 -8.13 28.34 5.72
C THR A 217 -8.81 29.67 6.10
N SER A 218 -10.07 29.84 5.66
CA SER A 218 -10.97 30.94 6.07
C SER A 218 -11.86 30.60 7.28
N THR A 219 -11.74 29.40 7.84
CA THR A 219 -12.60 28.93 8.93
C THR A 219 -12.32 29.68 10.24
N PRO A 220 -13.35 30.12 11.00
CA PRO A 220 -13.15 30.90 12.22
C PRO A 220 -12.51 30.10 13.37
N GLY A 221 -11.91 30.83 14.32
CA GLY A 221 -11.05 30.39 15.43
C GLY A 221 -11.45 29.15 16.25
N GLY A 222 -10.42 28.53 16.87
CA GLY A 222 -10.44 27.30 17.67
C GLY A 222 -9.08 26.94 18.29
N ARG A 223 -8.92 25.75 18.91
CA ARG A 223 -7.59 25.22 19.27
C ARG A 223 -6.93 24.56 18.07
N LEU A 224 -5.62 24.74 17.96
CA LEU A 224 -4.80 24.23 16.86
C LEU A 224 -3.63 23.46 17.42
N ASP A 225 -3.26 22.39 16.72
CA ASP A 225 -1.98 21.74 16.91
C ASP A 225 -1.33 21.38 15.57
N LEU A 226 -0.01 21.27 15.56
CA LEU A 226 0.82 21.01 14.38
C LEU A 226 1.82 19.91 14.72
N ALA A 227 1.89 18.89 13.88
CA ALA A 227 2.94 17.89 13.96
C ALA A 227 3.61 17.67 12.60
N LEU A 228 4.86 17.21 12.65
CA LEU A 228 5.70 16.92 11.49
C LEU A 228 6.23 15.49 11.60
N ASN A 229 6.25 14.76 10.49
CA ASN A 229 6.95 13.49 10.43
C ASN A 229 8.40 13.68 9.96
N GLN A 230 9.21 12.62 10.02
CA GLN A 230 10.62 12.66 9.61
C GLN A 230 10.83 13.02 8.12
N GLU A 231 9.80 12.84 7.28
CA GLU A 231 9.81 13.17 5.86
C GLU A 231 9.36 14.61 5.56
N ASN A 232 9.18 15.45 6.60
CA ASN A 232 8.76 16.85 6.48
C ASN A 232 7.35 17.01 5.88
N LEU A 233 6.47 16.03 6.11
CA LEU A 233 5.03 16.16 5.97
C LEU A 233 4.46 16.80 7.23
N ALA A 234 3.67 17.86 7.04
CA ALA A 234 3.04 18.60 8.14
C ALA A 234 1.56 18.24 8.25
N TYR A 235 1.09 18.09 9.48
CA TYR A 235 -0.30 17.75 9.80
C TYR A 235 -0.85 18.78 10.77
N MET A 236 -2.09 19.19 10.56
CA MET A 236 -2.77 20.18 11.39
C MET A 236 -4.05 19.60 11.94
N ALA A 237 -4.22 19.71 13.26
CA ALA A 237 -5.50 19.45 13.91
C ALA A 237 -6.12 20.78 14.32
N ALA A 238 -7.43 20.92 14.09
CA ALA A 238 -8.18 22.12 14.43
C ALA A 238 -9.52 21.72 15.06
N LEU A 239 -9.83 22.29 16.23
CA LEU A 239 -11.13 22.13 16.87
C LEU A 239 -11.76 23.51 17.07
N ASN A 240 -12.80 23.81 16.29
CA ASN A 240 -13.38 25.15 16.17
C ASN A 240 -14.93 25.09 16.12
N GLY A 241 -15.58 26.21 15.83
CA GLY A 241 -17.05 26.31 15.77
C GLY A 241 -17.72 25.46 14.66
N GLU A 242 -16.95 24.95 13.71
CA GLU A 242 -17.42 24.08 12.63
C GLU A 242 -17.31 22.60 12.98
N GLY A 243 -16.40 22.22 13.88
CA GLY A 243 -16.18 20.84 14.33
C GLY A 243 -14.70 20.52 14.58
N LEU A 244 -14.38 19.24 14.67
CA LEU A 244 -13.02 18.72 14.61
C LEU A 244 -12.60 18.58 13.14
N SER A 245 -11.41 19.04 12.78
CA SER A 245 -10.89 18.95 11.42
C SER A 245 -9.39 18.67 11.41
N LEU A 246 -8.98 17.67 10.65
CA LEU A 246 -7.58 17.26 10.46
C LEU A 246 -7.18 17.46 9.01
N TYR A 247 -6.00 18.04 8.78
CA TYR A 247 -5.51 18.36 7.45
C TYR A 247 -4.06 17.92 7.27
N LYS A 248 -3.76 17.39 6.07
CA LYS A 248 -2.39 17.23 5.58
C LYS A 248 -1.95 18.50 4.86
N ILE A 249 -0.75 19.00 5.16
CA ILE A 249 -0.14 20.15 4.48
C ILE A 249 0.98 19.61 3.57
N ASN A 250 0.74 19.68 2.26
CA ASN A 250 1.67 19.25 1.22
C ASN A 250 2.61 20.40 0.81
N GLY A 251 3.90 20.10 0.81
CA GLY A 251 4.96 21.08 0.54
C GLY A 251 4.96 22.24 1.53
N PRO A 252 5.04 22.00 2.85
CA PRO A 252 4.95 23.05 3.86
C PRO A 252 6.10 24.08 3.75
N SER A 253 7.23 23.68 3.14
CA SER A 253 8.39 24.55 2.85
C SER A 253 8.33 25.26 1.49
N SER A 254 7.30 24.96 0.68
CA SER A 254 7.11 25.51 -0.66
C SER A 254 6.52 26.92 -0.61
N ASN A 255 6.63 27.65 -1.71
CA ASN A 255 6.05 29.00 -1.80
C ASN A 255 4.52 29.00 -1.79
N ASN A 256 3.89 27.88 -2.16
CA ASN A 256 2.45 27.69 -2.25
C ASN A 256 2.07 26.33 -1.61
N PRO A 257 2.12 26.23 -0.26
CA PRO A 257 1.69 25.01 0.41
C PRO A 257 0.22 24.74 0.10
N THR A 258 -0.11 23.48 -0.19
CA THR A 258 -1.50 23.03 -0.36
C THR A 258 -1.90 22.23 0.86
N TYR A 259 -3.19 22.20 1.20
CA TYR A 259 -3.69 21.41 2.31
C TYR A 259 -4.95 20.64 1.91
N TRP A 260 -5.09 19.45 2.47
CA TRP A 260 -6.15 18.49 2.12
C TRP A 260 -6.79 17.96 3.41
N PRO A 261 -8.13 17.93 3.51
CA PRO A 261 -8.80 17.36 4.67
C PRO A 261 -8.56 15.85 4.71
N LEU A 262 -8.20 15.34 5.90
CA LEU A 262 -8.06 13.92 6.20
C LEU A 262 -9.25 13.40 7.00
N TYR A 263 -9.76 14.23 7.92
CA TYR A 263 -10.85 13.89 8.81
C TYR A 263 -11.63 15.16 9.15
N ILE A 264 -12.95 15.10 9.07
CA ILE A 264 -13.84 16.20 9.47
C ILE A 264 -15.00 15.58 10.24
N ASP A 265 -15.20 16.01 11.47
CA ASP A 265 -16.37 15.67 12.27
C ASP A 265 -17.07 16.94 12.75
N GLU A 266 -18.16 17.27 12.05
CA GLU A 266 -19.01 18.40 12.38
C GLU A 266 -19.88 18.16 13.63
N SER A 267 -19.94 16.94 14.17
CA SER A 267 -20.72 16.67 15.38
C SER A 267 -20.00 17.15 16.65
N VAL A 268 -18.67 17.22 16.63
CA VAL A 268 -17.83 17.65 17.76
C VAL A 268 -17.72 19.18 17.81
N LYS A 269 -18.82 19.85 18.17
CA LYS A 269 -18.85 21.33 18.27
C LYS A 269 -18.72 21.84 19.71
N PRO A 270 -17.94 22.92 19.95
CA PRO A 270 -17.92 23.60 21.24
C PRO A 270 -19.31 24.01 21.71
N VAL A 271 -19.61 23.75 22.98
CA VAL A 271 -20.84 24.22 23.64
C VAL A 271 -20.51 25.41 24.54
N GLY A 272 -21.14 26.56 24.32
CA GLY A 272 -21.06 27.71 25.23
C GLY A 272 -19.69 28.39 25.35
N GLY A 273 -18.79 28.21 24.36
CA GLY A 273 -17.49 28.87 24.31
C GLY A 273 -16.44 28.34 25.31
N LYS A 274 -16.66 27.16 25.92
CA LYS A 274 -15.72 26.55 26.85
C LYS A 274 -15.15 25.22 26.32
N ASN A 275 -13.90 24.98 26.69
CA ASN A 275 -13.13 23.73 26.59
C ASN A 275 -12.98 23.16 25.18
N LEU A 276 -12.24 23.89 24.35
CA LEU A 276 -11.61 23.34 23.15
C LEU A 276 -10.22 22.86 23.55
N GLN A 277 -9.96 21.56 23.41
CA GLN A 277 -8.62 20.99 23.46
C GLN A 277 -8.47 19.98 22.33
N VAL A 278 -7.37 20.11 21.59
CA VAL A 278 -6.92 19.16 20.59
C VAL A 278 -5.40 19.10 20.69
N ASP A 279 -4.86 17.90 20.78
CA ASP A 279 -3.42 17.63 20.76
C ASP A 279 -3.14 16.64 19.61
N LEU A 280 -2.04 16.82 18.89
CA LEU A 280 -1.65 16.03 17.72
C LEU A 280 -0.17 15.65 17.82
N VAL A 281 0.12 14.37 17.67
CA VAL A 281 1.50 13.86 17.54
C VAL A 281 1.60 12.86 16.39
N ILE A 282 2.84 12.65 15.95
CA ILE A 282 3.18 11.60 14.98
C ILE A 282 4.23 10.72 15.62
N GLY A 283 3.95 9.41 15.71
CA GLY A 283 4.89 8.41 16.19
C GLY A 283 6.07 8.21 15.23
N ASP A 284 7.15 7.62 15.73
CA ASP A 284 8.33 7.29 14.92
C ASP A 284 8.01 6.29 13.78
N ASP A 285 6.95 5.51 13.94
CA ASP A 285 6.37 4.58 12.98
C ASP A 285 5.41 5.24 11.97
N ASN A 286 5.30 6.57 11.98
CA ASN A 286 4.32 7.38 11.24
C ASN A 286 2.85 7.23 11.69
N THR A 287 2.58 6.65 12.86
CA THR A 287 1.23 6.62 13.42
C THR A 287 0.78 8.04 13.77
N LEU A 288 -0.33 8.49 13.17
CA LEU A 288 -0.97 9.77 13.50
C LEU A 288 -1.88 9.58 14.70
N VAL A 289 -1.74 10.45 15.70
CA VAL A 289 -2.53 10.37 16.92
C VAL A 289 -3.09 11.74 17.26
N VAL A 290 -4.40 11.81 17.42
CA VAL A 290 -5.10 13.03 17.83
C VAL A 290 -5.90 12.73 19.08
N THR A 291 -5.72 13.54 20.11
CA THR A 291 -6.62 13.53 21.27
C THR A 291 -7.43 14.81 21.33
N TYR A 292 -8.71 14.69 21.69
CA TYR A 292 -9.57 15.85 21.90
C TYR A 292 -10.55 15.61 23.05
N LEU A 293 -11.02 16.70 23.66
CA LEU A 293 -12.08 16.65 24.66
C LEU A 293 -13.42 16.85 23.95
N ASP A 294 -14.27 15.82 23.94
CA ASP A 294 -15.62 15.91 23.36
C ASP A 294 -16.51 16.81 24.25
N PRO A 295 -16.99 17.95 23.72
CA PRO A 295 -17.82 18.88 24.48
C PRO A 295 -19.18 18.30 24.92
N ALA A 296 -19.73 17.35 24.16
CA ALA A 296 -21.04 16.77 24.44
C ALA A 296 -20.98 15.74 25.56
N THR A 297 -19.98 14.86 25.53
CA THR A 297 -19.82 13.78 26.50
C THR A 297 -18.93 14.15 27.68
N GLN A 298 -18.15 15.23 27.58
CA GLN A 298 -17.11 15.61 28.54
C GLN A 298 -16.11 14.46 28.77
N SER A 299 -15.72 13.76 27.70
CA SER A 299 -14.75 12.66 27.73
C SER A 299 -13.61 12.91 26.74
N TYR A 300 -12.41 12.42 27.07
CA TYR A 300 -11.26 12.47 26.16
C TYR A 300 -11.36 11.35 25.15
N HIS A 301 -11.23 11.71 23.88
CA HIS A 301 -11.29 10.81 22.73
C HIS A 301 -9.91 10.75 22.08
N LEU A 302 -9.56 9.59 21.56
CA LEU A 302 -8.33 9.27 20.86
C LEU A 302 -8.67 8.83 19.44
N LEU A 303 -8.14 9.53 18.44
CA LEU A 303 -8.17 9.16 17.04
C LEU A 303 -6.78 8.69 16.62
N THR A 304 -6.71 7.46 16.12
CA THR A 304 -5.45 6.83 15.67
C THR A 304 -5.55 6.46 14.20
N SER A 305 -4.51 6.78 13.43
CA SER A 305 -4.35 6.36 12.05
C SER A 305 -2.96 5.77 11.81
N LEU A 306 -2.93 4.50 11.40
CA LEU A 306 -1.70 3.74 11.12
C LEU A 306 -1.22 3.91 9.67
N ASP A 307 -1.97 4.65 8.85
CA ASP A 307 -1.79 4.78 7.40
C ASP A 307 -1.72 6.26 6.95
N LEU A 308 -1.19 7.13 7.82
CA LEU A 308 -0.97 8.55 7.53
C LEU A 308 -2.25 9.34 7.18
N GLY A 309 -3.39 8.89 7.66
CA GLY A 309 -4.67 9.60 7.65
C GLY A 309 -5.70 9.06 6.66
N GLU A 310 -5.49 7.88 6.07
CA GLU A 310 -6.43 7.23 5.15
C GLU A 310 -7.57 6.54 5.92
N THR A 311 -7.26 5.88 7.04
CA THR A 311 -8.24 5.27 7.96
C THR A 311 -8.02 5.73 9.40
N TRP A 312 -9.12 5.82 10.15
CA TRP A 312 -9.12 6.32 11.54
C TRP A 312 -9.87 5.37 12.46
N GLN A 313 -9.29 5.09 13.62
CA GLN A 313 -9.92 4.41 14.74
C GLN A 313 -10.20 5.40 15.87
N LEU A 314 -11.38 5.33 16.50
CA LEU A 314 -11.79 6.19 17.60
C LEU A 314 -11.90 5.36 18.90
N GLU A 315 -11.24 5.82 19.96
CA GLU A 315 -11.32 5.26 21.31
C GLU A 315 -11.70 6.36 22.32
N VAL A 316 -12.43 6.00 23.38
CA VAL A 316 -12.76 6.90 24.49
C VAL A 316 -11.85 6.57 25.68
N LEU A 317 -10.92 7.47 25.98
CA LEU A 317 -9.89 7.26 27.02
C LEU A 317 -10.41 7.46 28.45
N GLY A 318 -11.51 8.19 28.60
CA GLY A 318 -12.19 8.32 29.89
C GLY A 318 -12.78 9.70 30.14
N ASP A 319 -13.28 9.88 31.35
CA ASP A 319 -13.90 11.12 31.79
C ASP A 319 -12.92 12.30 31.73
N GLY A 320 -13.37 13.37 31.10
CA GLY A 320 -12.76 14.67 31.17
C GLY A 320 -12.97 15.33 32.54
N PRO A 321 -12.30 16.46 32.78
CA PRO A 321 -12.31 17.12 34.07
C PRO A 321 -13.66 17.77 34.38
N ASN A 322 -13.85 18.18 35.64
CA ASN A 322 -15.09 18.83 36.08
C ASN A 322 -15.36 20.13 35.29
N PRO A 323 -16.51 20.27 34.59
CA PRO A 323 -16.84 21.46 33.79
C PRO A 323 -16.91 22.78 34.58
N ALA A 324 -17.01 22.70 35.91
CA ALA A 324 -17.08 23.86 36.80
C ALA A 324 -15.72 24.53 37.07
N VAL A 325 -14.60 23.87 36.77
CA VAL A 325 -13.24 24.38 37.01
C VAL A 325 -12.61 24.81 35.67
N GLN A 326 -11.90 25.95 35.67
CA GLN A 326 -11.45 26.62 34.46
C GLN A 326 -10.11 26.08 33.93
N GLU A 327 -10.09 25.76 32.63
CA GLU A 327 -8.91 25.55 31.77
C GLU A 327 -7.96 24.44 32.21
N TYR A 328 -8.31 23.20 31.89
CA TYR A 328 -7.42 22.05 32.01
C TYR A 328 -6.76 21.73 30.68
N LYS A 329 -5.46 21.45 30.71
CA LYS A 329 -4.71 20.94 29.57
C LYS A 329 -4.36 19.47 29.80
N SER A 330 -4.70 18.61 28.84
CA SER A 330 -3.98 17.36 28.57
C SER A 330 -2.61 17.61 27.93
N ALA A 331 -1.79 16.56 27.92
CA ALA A 331 -0.54 16.51 27.18
C ALA A 331 -0.46 15.18 26.45
N LEU A 332 -0.10 15.24 25.16
CA LEU A 332 0.13 14.09 24.29
C LEU A 332 1.59 14.10 23.85
N PHE A 333 2.23 12.93 23.89
CA PHE A 333 3.65 12.79 23.58
C PHE A 333 3.95 11.41 22.99
N ALA A 334 4.76 11.37 21.94
CA ALA A 334 5.17 10.15 21.23
C ALA A 334 6.69 10.03 21.24
N THR A 335 7.22 8.84 21.52
CA THR A 335 8.68 8.58 21.52
C THR A 335 8.98 7.09 21.57
N ASP A 336 10.00 6.64 20.84
CA ASP A 336 10.55 5.27 20.92
C ASP A 336 9.47 4.19 20.73
N GLY A 337 8.50 4.44 19.83
CA GLY A 337 7.39 3.53 19.56
C GLY A 337 6.28 3.52 20.62
N GLU A 338 6.35 4.35 21.66
CA GLU A 338 5.35 4.44 22.72
C GLU A 338 4.61 5.79 22.67
N LEU A 339 3.31 5.78 23.01
CA LEU A 339 2.48 6.96 23.11
C LEU A 339 2.05 7.18 24.56
N TYR A 340 2.15 8.42 25.00
CA TYR A 340 1.80 8.84 26.34
C TYR A 340 0.76 9.95 26.26
N PHE A 341 -0.37 9.74 26.92
CA PHE A 341 -1.40 10.74 27.06
C PHE A 341 -1.70 10.97 28.53
N ALA A 342 -1.51 12.21 28.99
CA ALA A 342 -1.77 12.59 30.35
C ALA A 342 -2.92 13.60 30.41
N HIS A 343 -3.83 13.41 31.35
CA HIS A 343 -4.93 14.36 31.60
C HIS A 343 -5.32 14.39 33.08
N LEU A 344 -6.14 15.37 33.45
CA LEU A 344 -6.74 15.43 34.78
C LEU A 344 -8.11 14.76 34.78
N ASN A 345 -8.40 13.98 35.81
CA ASN A 345 -9.74 13.41 36.04
C ASN A 345 -10.64 14.40 36.82
N LYS A 346 -11.89 14.01 37.10
CA LYS A 346 -12.88 14.84 37.81
C LYS A 346 -12.46 15.24 39.23
N GLU A 347 -11.56 14.49 39.85
CA GLU A 347 -11.00 14.74 41.19
C GLU A 347 -9.68 15.54 41.17
N GLY A 348 -9.21 15.99 40.00
CA GLY A 348 -7.96 16.74 39.88
C GLY A 348 -6.70 15.87 39.98
N ARG A 349 -6.81 14.56 39.81
CA ARG A 349 -5.66 13.63 39.72
C ARG A 349 -5.16 13.53 38.29
N ILE A 350 -3.85 13.43 38.14
CA ILE A 350 -3.21 13.16 36.85
C ILE A 350 -3.37 11.68 36.54
N ILE A 351 -4.02 11.39 35.42
CA ILE A 351 -4.12 10.08 34.80
C ILE A 351 -3.13 10.04 33.65
N LEU A 352 -2.23 9.06 33.67
CA LEU A 352 -1.33 8.79 32.56
C LEU A 352 -1.79 7.51 31.86
N HIS A 353 -2.23 7.68 30.63
CA HIS A 353 -2.40 6.57 29.70
C HIS A 353 -1.04 6.29 29.09
N THR A 354 -0.56 5.08 29.30
CA THR A 354 0.44 4.52 28.39
C THR A 354 -0.36 3.88 27.30
N ILE A 355 -0.54 4.64 26.22
CA ILE A 355 -1.04 4.11 24.98
C ILE A 355 0.20 3.49 24.38
N SER A 356 0.54 2.28 24.82
CA SER A 356 1.53 1.57 24.04
C SER A 356 0.95 1.46 22.62
N SER A 357 1.81 1.37 21.62
CA SER A 357 1.42 0.70 20.38
C SER A 357 1.09 -0.78 20.66
N THR A 358 0.54 -1.13 21.83
CA THR A 358 0.46 -2.46 22.42
C THR A 358 -0.29 -3.30 21.43
N VAL A 359 0.42 -4.33 21.02
CA VAL A 359 -0.13 -5.52 20.41
C VAL A 359 -1.28 -6.05 21.28
N PRO A 360 -2.55 -5.93 20.84
CA PRO A 360 -3.70 -6.38 21.62
C PRO A 360 -3.57 -7.84 22.07
N GLN A 361 -3.93 -8.09 23.34
CA GLN A 361 -3.86 -9.42 23.94
C GLN A 361 -5.24 -10.09 23.97
N TYR A 362 -5.37 -11.25 23.35
CA TYR A 362 -6.57 -12.07 23.40
C TYR A 362 -6.36 -13.30 24.29
N ARG A 363 -7.21 -13.47 25.30
CA ARG A 363 -7.12 -14.57 26.27
C ARG A 363 -8.04 -15.72 25.86
N THR A 364 -7.51 -16.94 25.87
CA THR A 364 -8.32 -18.14 25.64
C THR A 364 -9.28 -18.39 26.79
N ASP A 365 -10.48 -18.88 26.50
CA ASP A 365 -11.35 -19.49 27.50
C ASP A 365 -10.80 -20.84 28.01
N GLU A 366 -11.54 -21.48 28.92
CA GLU A 366 -11.18 -22.79 29.51
C GLU A 366 -11.06 -23.92 28.49
N MET A 367 -11.58 -23.74 27.27
CA MET A 367 -11.55 -24.72 26.18
C MET A 367 -10.56 -24.34 25.07
N GLY A 368 -9.82 -23.24 25.22
CA GLY A 368 -8.85 -22.76 24.23
C GLY A 368 -9.44 -21.84 23.15
N PHE A 369 -10.69 -21.37 23.27
CA PHE A 369 -11.32 -20.54 22.24
C PHE A 369 -11.15 -19.05 22.49
N VAL A 370 -11.03 -18.31 21.39
CA VAL A 370 -10.98 -16.86 21.32
C VAL A 370 -11.85 -16.43 20.13
N LYS A 371 -12.73 -15.46 20.36
CA LYS A 371 -13.49 -14.81 19.28
C LYS A 371 -13.23 -13.32 19.30
N VAL A 372 -12.85 -12.78 18.15
CA VAL A 372 -12.69 -11.34 17.92
C VAL A 372 -13.42 -10.95 16.65
N ASP A 373 -13.97 -9.74 16.59
CA ASP A 373 -14.70 -9.30 15.38
C ASP A 373 -13.73 -9.02 14.22
N LYS A 374 -12.57 -8.48 14.53
CA LYS A 374 -11.44 -8.23 13.63
C LYS A 374 -10.14 -8.46 14.39
N VAL A 375 -9.12 -8.95 13.70
CA VAL A 375 -7.77 -9.08 14.25
C VAL A 375 -6.95 -7.85 13.88
N ASP A 376 -6.20 -7.34 14.84
CA ASP A 376 -5.30 -6.20 14.68
C ASP A 376 -4.01 -6.58 13.92
N PRO A 377 -3.31 -5.61 13.29
CA PRO A 377 -2.09 -5.89 12.52
C PRO A 377 -0.99 -6.60 13.29
N GLU A 378 -0.93 -6.42 14.61
CA GLU A 378 -0.19 -7.26 15.54
C GLU A 378 -1.10 -7.63 16.70
N PHE A 379 -1.04 -8.87 17.19
CA PHE A 379 -1.77 -9.30 18.39
C PHE A 379 -1.01 -10.41 19.16
N GLU A 380 -1.40 -10.64 20.41
CA GLU A 380 -0.87 -11.70 21.28
C GLU A 380 -2.00 -12.64 21.71
N LEU A 381 -1.78 -13.95 21.61
CA LEU A 381 -2.66 -14.97 22.15
C LEU A 381 -2.10 -15.46 23.49
N LEU A 382 -2.83 -15.16 24.57
CA LEU A 382 -2.53 -15.66 25.90
C LEU A 382 -3.25 -16.99 26.11
N THR A 383 -2.48 -18.08 26.18
CA THR A 383 -3.01 -19.44 26.29
C THR A 383 -2.36 -20.23 27.42
N ALA A 384 -3.19 -20.99 28.15
CA ALA A 384 -2.74 -22.07 29.04
C ALA A 384 -3.11 -23.45 28.46
N ASN A 385 -3.51 -23.51 27.19
CA ASN A 385 -3.98 -24.68 26.49
C ASN A 385 -3.03 -25.08 25.37
N GLU A 386 -2.93 -26.39 25.11
CA GLU A 386 -2.13 -26.97 24.02
C GLU A 386 -2.73 -26.68 22.63
N ILE A 387 -4.01 -26.31 22.55
CA ILE A 387 -4.67 -25.94 21.29
C ILE A 387 -5.54 -24.71 21.51
N VAL A 388 -5.39 -23.74 20.63
CA VAL A 388 -6.09 -22.46 20.63
C VAL A 388 -6.87 -22.29 19.32
N TRP A 389 -8.09 -21.75 19.41
CA TRP A 389 -8.96 -21.47 18.27
C TRP A 389 -9.32 -19.99 18.27
N LEU A 390 -8.71 -19.21 17.37
CA LEU A 390 -9.02 -17.79 17.18
C LEU A 390 -9.97 -17.62 15.99
N THR A 391 -11.17 -17.08 16.21
CA THR A 391 -12.12 -16.74 15.13
C THR A 391 -12.15 -15.25 14.87
N PHE A 392 -12.13 -14.83 13.60
CA PHE A 392 -12.10 -13.43 13.19
C PHE A 392 -12.62 -13.15 11.77
N SER A 393 -12.94 -11.89 11.47
CA SER A 393 -13.18 -11.40 10.11
C SER A 393 -12.14 -10.37 9.69
N VAL A 394 -11.94 -10.19 8.38
CA VAL A 394 -11.12 -9.10 7.83
C VAL A 394 -11.99 -7.98 7.25
N GLY A 395 -11.52 -6.74 7.42
CA GLY A 395 -12.23 -5.55 6.94
C GLY A 395 -12.06 -5.28 5.44
N GLU A 396 -10.98 -5.80 4.84
CA GLU A 396 -10.64 -5.55 3.44
C GLU A 396 -10.14 -6.83 2.75
N THR A 397 -10.41 -6.95 1.46
CA THR A 397 -9.92 -8.06 0.65
C THR A 397 -8.48 -7.78 0.22
N GLY A 398 -7.54 -8.68 0.49
CA GLY A 398 -6.13 -8.44 0.17
C GLY A 398 -5.22 -9.65 0.41
N ASN A 399 -3.95 -9.49 0.04
CA ASN A 399 -2.90 -10.44 0.42
C ASN A 399 -2.37 -10.07 1.79
N TYR A 400 -2.23 -11.05 2.66
CA TYR A 400 -1.73 -10.91 4.02
C TYR A 400 -0.57 -11.88 4.24
N GLU A 401 0.42 -11.43 4.99
CA GLU A 401 1.47 -12.24 5.58
C GLU A 401 1.17 -12.33 7.09
N ILE A 402 0.97 -13.53 7.62
CA ILE A 402 0.74 -13.80 9.04
C ILE A 402 2.03 -14.36 9.63
N ASN A 403 2.76 -13.54 10.38
CA ASN A 403 4.03 -13.88 11.00
C ASN A 403 3.82 -14.30 12.46
N HIS A 404 4.49 -15.37 12.90
CA HIS A 404 4.59 -15.78 14.29
C HIS A 404 5.87 -15.20 14.90
N LEU A 405 5.74 -14.10 15.64
CA LEU A 405 6.86 -13.30 16.14
C LEU A 405 7.56 -13.91 17.37
N THR A 406 6.94 -14.88 18.04
CA THR A 406 7.49 -15.58 19.21
C THR A 406 8.22 -16.89 18.88
N HIS A 407 8.41 -17.20 17.60
CA HIS A 407 9.29 -18.29 17.20
C HIS A 407 10.79 -17.89 17.33
N PRO A 408 11.70 -18.77 17.78
CA PRO A 408 11.55 -20.18 18.17
C PRO A 408 11.29 -20.39 19.68
N GLN A 409 11.02 -19.33 20.45
CA GLN A 409 10.83 -19.45 21.90
C GLN A 409 9.68 -20.42 22.25
N TYR A 410 8.64 -20.44 21.42
CA TYR A 410 7.55 -21.42 21.48
C TYR A 410 7.34 -22.02 20.09
N GLU A 411 7.92 -23.19 19.80
CA GLU A 411 7.60 -23.92 18.56
C GLU A 411 6.09 -24.16 18.49
N THR A 412 5.45 -23.72 17.40
CA THR A 412 3.99 -23.66 17.30
C THR A 412 3.55 -24.01 15.89
N ILE A 413 2.54 -24.86 15.77
CA ILE A 413 1.86 -25.13 14.50
C ILE A 413 0.62 -24.26 14.44
N PHE A 414 0.37 -23.58 13.32
CA PHE A 414 -0.91 -22.93 13.12
C PHE A 414 -1.53 -23.17 11.73
N PHE A 415 -2.87 -23.24 11.72
CA PHE A 415 -3.73 -23.49 10.58
C PHE A 415 -4.72 -22.33 10.41
N LEU A 416 -5.13 -22.02 9.19
CA LEU A 416 -6.13 -20.99 8.90
C LEU A 416 -7.20 -21.57 7.98
N PHE A 417 -8.46 -21.50 8.41
CA PHE A 417 -9.60 -21.97 7.62
C PHE A 417 -10.59 -20.83 7.40
N ASN A 418 -11.13 -20.73 6.19
CA ASN A 418 -12.24 -19.85 5.87
C ASN A 418 -13.56 -20.60 6.18
N LEU A 419 -14.28 -20.14 7.19
CA LEU A 419 -15.55 -20.72 7.64
C LEU A 419 -16.70 -20.41 6.68
N THR A 420 -16.63 -19.31 5.93
CA THR A 420 -17.66 -18.92 4.95
C THR A 420 -17.62 -19.80 3.70
N SER A 421 -16.44 -19.98 3.10
CA SER A 421 -16.25 -20.81 1.90
C SER A 421 -16.06 -22.30 2.23
N GLY A 422 -15.63 -22.61 3.45
CA GLY A 422 -15.21 -23.96 3.86
C GLY A 422 -13.85 -24.38 3.29
N SER A 423 -13.01 -23.44 2.83
CA SER A 423 -11.65 -23.71 2.36
C SER A 423 -10.60 -23.69 3.49
N ASP A 424 -9.56 -24.50 3.33
CA ASP A 424 -8.34 -24.46 4.13
C ASP A 424 -7.33 -23.54 3.45
N GLU A 425 -6.98 -22.43 4.10
CA GLU A 425 -6.09 -21.39 3.57
C GLU A 425 -4.61 -21.70 3.87
N THR A 426 -4.33 -22.69 4.73
CA THR A 426 -2.98 -23.07 5.16
C THR A 426 -2.27 -24.09 4.28
N LEU A 427 -2.98 -24.72 3.34
CA LEU A 427 -2.47 -25.87 2.59
C LEU A 427 -1.43 -25.55 1.49
N ALA A 428 -0.88 -24.33 1.44
CA ALA A 428 0.04 -23.97 0.37
C ALA A 428 1.50 -23.73 0.77
N ASP A 429 1.80 -23.26 2.00
CA ASP A 429 3.15 -22.71 2.26
C ASP A 429 3.76 -23.02 3.65
N ASN A 430 3.12 -23.82 4.51
CA ASN A 430 3.61 -24.07 5.89
C ASN A 430 4.63 -25.22 6.04
N PHE A 431 5.00 -25.91 4.94
CA PHE A 431 5.96 -27.01 4.97
C PHE A 431 7.02 -26.82 3.88
N VAL A 432 8.24 -26.47 4.28
CA VAL A 432 9.43 -26.55 3.44
C VAL A 432 10.42 -27.46 4.15
N ASP A 433 10.84 -28.56 3.49
CA ASP A 433 11.86 -29.48 3.99
C ASP A 433 11.64 -30.04 5.42
N PHE A 434 10.38 -30.26 5.82
CA PHE A 434 9.99 -30.75 7.16
C PHE A 434 10.28 -29.79 8.32
N GLU A 435 10.60 -28.52 8.04
CA GLU A 435 10.72 -27.44 9.02
C GLU A 435 9.49 -26.51 8.93
N PHE A 436 9.02 -26.03 10.08
CA PHE A 436 7.91 -25.07 10.15
C PHE A 436 8.39 -23.69 9.71
N VAL A 437 7.56 -23.00 8.92
CA VAL A 437 7.82 -21.63 8.48
C VAL A 437 7.10 -20.66 9.42
N ASP A 438 7.79 -19.61 9.86
CA ASP A 438 7.29 -18.61 10.82
C ASP A 438 6.24 -17.67 10.22
N SER A 439 5.90 -17.83 8.94
CA SER A 439 5.12 -16.89 8.15
C SER A 439 4.17 -17.62 7.21
N LEU A 440 2.91 -17.19 7.18
CA LEU A 440 1.85 -17.72 6.32
C LEU A 440 1.37 -16.63 5.34
N PHE A 441 1.45 -16.89 4.04
CA PHE A 441 0.95 -15.98 2.99
C PHE A 441 -0.42 -16.40 2.48
N VAL A 442 -1.44 -15.57 2.74
CA VAL A 442 -2.85 -15.87 2.48
C VAL A 442 -3.57 -14.70 1.82
N ASN A 443 -4.59 -15.02 1.02
CA ASN A 443 -5.51 -14.02 0.49
C ASN A 443 -6.78 -14.04 1.33
N LEU A 444 -7.10 -12.93 2.00
CA LEU A 444 -8.27 -12.81 2.85
C LEU A 444 -9.32 -11.94 2.15
N VAL A 445 -10.59 -12.28 2.32
CA VAL A 445 -11.74 -11.66 1.64
C VAL A 445 -12.59 -10.93 2.68
N ALA A 446 -12.87 -9.65 2.41
CA ALA A 446 -13.72 -8.83 3.27
C ALA A 446 -15.10 -9.46 3.45
N GLY A 447 -15.54 -9.58 4.70
CA GLY A 447 -16.84 -10.14 5.07
C GLY A 447 -16.88 -11.67 5.24
N ASP A 448 -15.78 -12.38 4.96
CA ASP A 448 -15.65 -13.79 5.32
C ASP A 448 -15.27 -13.96 6.80
N GLU A 449 -15.70 -15.08 7.41
CA GLU A 449 -15.27 -15.50 8.76
C GLU A 449 -14.13 -16.52 8.63
N TYR A 450 -13.10 -16.35 9.44
CA TYR A 450 -11.91 -17.21 9.49
C TYR A 450 -11.73 -17.81 10.87
N VAL A 451 -11.09 -18.98 10.93
CA VAL A 451 -10.57 -19.58 12.17
C VAL A 451 -9.09 -19.89 12.02
N MET A 452 -8.26 -19.32 12.90
CA MET A 452 -6.86 -19.66 13.08
C MET A 452 -6.72 -20.64 14.25
N VAL A 453 -6.24 -21.85 13.97
CA VAL A 453 -5.98 -22.89 14.98
C VAL A 453 -4.49 -22.84 15.31
N VAL A 454 -4.11 -22.69 16.57
CA VAL A 454 -2.72 -22.54 17.01
C VAL A 454 -2.41 -23.61 18.05
N ALA A 455 -1.33 -24.37 17.88
CA ALA A 455 -0.95 -25.47 18.75
C ALA A 455 0.56 -25.42 19.08
N PRO A 456 0.94 -24.99 20.30
CA PRO A 456 2.31 -25.10 20.78
C PRO A 456 2.78 -26.56 20.78
N LEU A 457 4.03 -26.82 20.37
CA LEU A 457 4.67 -28.14 20.40
C LEU A 457 5.35 -28.46 21.73
N ILE A 458 5.00 -27.70 22.77
CA ILE A 458 5.49 -27.87 24.13
C ILE A 458 4.30 -28.07 25.09
N GLU A 459 4.55 -28.74 26.21
CA GLU A 459 3.57 -28.85 27.29
C GLU A 459 3.41 -27.47 27.97
N VAL A 460 2.18 -26.96 27.97
CA VAL A 460 1.86 -25.62 28.51
C VAL A 460 1.42 -25.77 29.97
N ASN A 461 2.35 -25.53 30.91
CA ASN A 461 2.10 -25.64 32.35
C ASN A 461 1.69 -24.32 33.02
N GLU A 462 1.82 -23.21 32.28
CA GLU A 462 1.47 -21.86 32.71
C GLU A 462 1.00 -21.06 31.49
N THR A 463 0.36 -19.91 31.71
CA THR A 463 -0.10 -19.06 30.60
C THR A 463 1.10 -18.51 29.82
N ILE A 464 1.19 -18.85 28.54
CA ILE A 464 2.18 -18.31 27.59
C ILE A 464 1.54 -17.27 26.67
N ALA A 465 2.38 -16.38 26.10
CA ALA A 465 1.97 -15.38 25.12
C ALA A 465 2.57 -15.73 23.76
N LEU A 466 1.71 -15.98 22.77
CA LEU A 466 2.11 -16.22 21.38
C LEU A 466 1.82 -14.96 20.57
N ARG A 467 2.86 -14.31 20.04
CA ARG A 467 2.73 -13.04 19.32
C ARG A 467 2.65 -13.27 17.83
N PHE A 468 1.67 -12.64 17.18
CA PHE A 468 1.44 -12.72 15.75
C PHE A 468 1.39 -11.32 15.13
N GLN A 469 1.81 -11.21 13.88
CA GLN A 469 1.66 -10.02 13.05
C GLN A 469 0.90 -10.40 11.78
N MET A 470 -0.27 -9.82 11.58
CA MET A 470 -1.04 -9.88 10.35
C MET A 470 -0.77 -8.64 9.51
N LYS A 471 0.20 -8.77 8.62
CA LYS A 471 0.59 -7.69 7.73
C LYS A 471 -0.18 -7.79 6.43
N ALA A 472 -1.08 -6.82 6.20
CA ALA A 472 -1.56 -6.57 4.84
C ALA A 472 -0.33 -6.28 3.97
N MET A 473 -0.11 -7.11 2.96
CA MET A 473 1.02 -6.97 2.06
C MET A 473 0.73 -5.78 1.15
N VAL A 474 1.12 -4.59 1.61
CA VAL A 474 1.28 -3.43 0.74
C VAL A 474 2.47 -3.76 -0.16
N PRO A 475 2.28 -3.85 -1.49
CA PRO A 475 3.39 -4.10 -2.39
C PRO A 475 4.45 -3.02 -2.12
N LYS A 476 5.69 -3.42 -1.78
CA LYS A 476 6.82 -2.47 -1.84
C LYS A 476 7.06 -2.15 -3.31
N VAL A 477 6.28 -1.21 -3.84
CA VAL A 477 6.49 -0.65 -5.18
C VAL A 477 7.75 0.19 -5.09
N ARG A 478 8.84 -0.20 -5.75
CA ARG A 478 9.76 0.83 -6.21
C ARG A 478 8.96 1.55 -7.28
N LYS A 479 8.43 2.75 -7.02
CA LYS A 479 7.78 3.54 -8.09
C LYS A 479 8.82 3.84 -9.17
N GLY A 480 9.01 2.90 -10.10
CA GLY A 480 9.41 3.21 -11.45
C GLY A 480 8.34 4.10 -12.08
N PRO A 481 8.63 4.75 -13.21
CA PRO A 481 7.60 5.50 -13.93
C PRO A 481 6.38 4.61 -14.16
N GLU A 482 5.19 5.18 -13.95
CA GLU A 482 3.92 4.53 -14.27
C GLU A 482 3.96 4.03 -15.71
N LEU A 483 3.46 2.81 -15.94
CA LEU A 483 3.43 2.25 -17.29
C LEU A 483 2.46 3.09 -18.14
N THR A 484 2.88 3.56 -19.30
CA THR A 484 1.97 4.16 -20.29
C THR A 484 1.37 3.07 -21.15
N PRO A 485 0.09 3.16 -21.60
CA PRO A 485 -0.49 2.23 -22.57
C PRO A 485 0.41 2.01 -23.80
N ILE A 486 0.47 0.78 -24.28
CA ILE A 486 0.98 0.48 -25.62
C ILE A 486 -0.22 0.06 -26.46
N GLU A 487 -0.57 0.89 -27.43
CA GLU A 487 -1.62 0.55 -28.40
C GLU A 487 -1.23 -0.72 -29.17
N GLY A 488 -2.17 -1.65 -29.32
CA GLY A 488 -1.91 -2.90 -30.01
C GLY A 488 -3.11 -3.83 -30.02
N VAL A 489 -2.91 -5.00 -30.62
CA VAL A 489 -3.91 -6.08 -30.70
C VAL A 489 -3.35 -7.36 -30.11
N THR A 490 -4.23 -8.17 -29.52
CA THR A 490 -3.89 -9.54 -29.10
C THR A 490 -5.10 -10.45 -29.28
N ALA A 491 -4.86 -11.75 -29.30
CA ALA A 491 -5.89 -12.74 -29.54
C ALA A 491 -5.65 -13.99 -28.69
N GLY A 492 -6.68 -14.43 -27.99
CA GLY A 492 -6.72 -15.78 -27.44
C GLY A 492 -7.19 -16.77 -28.52
N SER A 493 -7.47 -18.02 -28.14
CA SER A 493 -7.91 -19.03 -29.12
C SER A 493 -9.18 -18.61 -29.88
N TYR A 494 -10.11 -17.94 -29.18
CA TYR A 494 -11.43 -17.55 -29.69
C TYR A 494 -11.85 -16.15 -29.22
N THR A 495 -10.88 -15.32 -28.83
CA THR A 495 -11.10 -13.94 -28.39
C THR A 495 -10.19 -13.02 -29.19
N SER A 496 -10.60 -11.78 -29.30
CA SER A 496 -9.83 -10.71 -29.94
C SER A 496 -9.92 -9.47 -29.10
N PHE A 497 -8.80 -8.78 -28.97
CA PHE A 497 -8.70 -7.58 -28.17
C PHE A 497 -7.95 -6.48 -28.91
N TYR A 498 -8.33 -5.25 -28.58
CA TYR A 498 -7.65 -4.03 -28.99
C TYR A 498 -7.47 -3.16 -27.74
N LEU A 499 -6.24 -2.70 -27.54
CA LEU A 499 -5.87 -1.73 -26.51
C LEU A 499 -5.51 -0.43 -27.20
N ASP A 500 -6.14 0.68 -26.82
CA ASP A 500 -5.82 2.00 -27.38
C ASP A 500 -4.76 2.76 -26.57
N LYS A 501 -4.42 3.97 -27.04
CA LYS A 501 -3.38 4.82 -26.44
C LYS A 501 -3.79 5.43 -25.11
N GLU A 502 -5.07 5.46 -24.81
CA GLU A 502 -5.65 5.95 -23.56
C GLU A 502 -5.81 4.82 -22.52
N GLY A 503 -5.48 3.59 -22.91
CA GLY A 503 -5.58 2.38 -22.09
C GLY A 503 -7.00 1.86 -21.92
N ARG A 504 -7.89 2.19 -22.85
CA ARG A 504 -9.19 1.53 -23.00
C ARG A 504 -8.99 0.19 -23.69
N LEU A 505 -9.48 -0.85 -23.04
CA LEU A 505 -9.45 -2.22 -23.55
C LEU A 505 -10.79 -2.54 -24.18
N PHE A 506 -10.77 -2.97 -25.44
CA PHE A 506 -11.93 -3.48 -26.16
C PHE A 506 -11.75 -4.97 -26.45
N GLY A 507 -12.79 -5.76 -26.27
CA GLY A 507 -12.77 -7.20 -26.55
C GLY A 507 -14.01 -7.72 -27.26
N ALA A 508 -13.83 -8.83 -27.97
CA ALA A 508 -14.88 -9.59 -28.62
C ALA A 508 -14.56 -11.10 -28.60
N GLY A 509 -15.58 -11.93 -28.77
CA GLY A 509 -15.41 -13.38 -28.90
C GLY A 509 -15.99 -14.20 -27.74
N LEU A 510 -15.46 -15.41 -27.57
CA LEU A 510 -15.91 -16.40 -26.58
C LEU A 510 -15.76 -15.87 -25.14
N ASN A 511 -16.76 -16.12 -24.29
CA ASN A 511 -16.72 -15.69 -22.89
C ASN A 511 -17.37 -16.68 -21.90
N ASP A 512 -17.54 -17.94 -22.28
CA ASP A 512 -18.25 -18.93 -21.46
C ASP A 512 -17.51 -19.21 -20.14
N GLN A 513 -16.19 -19.00 -20.11
CA GLN A 513 -15.32 -19.22 -18.96
C GLN A 513 -14.82 -17.90 -18.34
N GLY A 514 -15.29 -16.74 -18.81
CA GLY A 514 -14.82 -15.43 -18.33
C GLY A 514 -13.58 -14.90 -19.03
N GLN A 515 -13.27 -15.36 -20.24
CA GLN A 515 -12.08 -14.95 -20.99
C GLN A 515 -12.03 -13.45 -21.29
N LEU A 516 -13.17 -12.76 -21.33
CA LEU A 516 -13.25 -11.32 -21.48
C LEU A 516 -13.25 -10.57 -20.14
N GLY A 517 -13.44 -11.28 -19.02
CA GLY A 517 -13.34 -10.72 -17.66
C GLY A 517 -14.36 -9.65 -17.31
N ASP A 518 -15.45 -9.56 -18.08
CA ASP A 518 -16.55 -8.60 -17.92
C ASP A 518 -17.59 -9.05 -16.88
N SER A 519 -17.37 -10.18 -16.21
CA SER A 519 -18.30 -10.84 -15.29
C SER A 519 -19.60 -11.34 -15.93
N ILE A 520 -19.74 -11.24 -17.26
CA ILE A 520 -20.92 -11.63 -18.02
C ILE A 520 -20.55 -12.86 -18.85
N GLN A 521 -21.04 -14.05 -18.50
CA GLN A 521 -20.73 -15.29 -19.24
C GLN A 521 -21.52 -15.40 -20.55
N LYS A 522 -21.23 -14.51 -21.50
CA LYS A 522 -21.84 -14.50 -22.82
C LYS A 522 -20.84 -13.98 -23.84
N LYS A 523 -20.72 -14.68 -24.97
CA LYS A 523 -19.88 -14.21 -26.08
C LYS A 523 -20.26 -12.80 -26.53
N LEU A 524 -19.26 -11.96 -26.81
CA LEU A 524 -19.46 -10.61 -27.33
C LEU A 524 -19.34 -10.61 -28.86
N GLY A 525 -20.44 -10.22 -29.52
CA GLY A 525 -20.55 -10.17 -30.97
C GLY A 525 -19.71 -9.08 -31.63
N SER A 526 -19.40 -8.02 -30.89
CA SER A 526 -18.68 -6.84 -31.35
C SER A 526 -17.65 -6.40 -30.32
N PHE A 527 -16.61 -5.70 -30.78
CA PHE A 527 -15.65 -5.05 -29.89
C PHE A 527 -16.39 -4.14 -28.91
N THR A 528 -16.31 -4.49 -27.64
CA THR A 528 -16.99 -3.81 -26.54
C THR A 528 -15.93 -3.38 -25.53
N GLN A 529 -16.03 -2.16 -25.02
CA GLN A 529 -15.10 -1.68 -24.00
C GLN A 529 -15.27 -2.49 -22.72
N LEU A 530 -14.18 -3.07 -22.25
CA LEU A 530 -14.11 -3.92 -21.06
C LEU A 530 -13.51 -3.15 -19.86
N ARG A 531 -12.49 -2.31 -20.12
CA ARG A 531 -11.69 -1.59 -19.11
C ARG A 531 -11.14 -0.26 -19.65
N ASN A 532 -10.57 0.56 -18.76
CA ASN A 532 -9.96 1.86 -19.07
C ASN A 532 -8.67 2.17 -18.28
N ASP A 533 -8.11 1.16 -17.62
CA ASP A 533 -6.94 1.23 -16.74
C ASP A 533 -5.78 0.33 -17.21
N VAL A 534 -5.77 -0.04 -18.49
CA VAL A 534 -4.90 -1.09 -19.02
C VAL A 534 -3.64 -0.51 -19.67
N ALA A 535 -2.48 -0.96 -19.21
CA ALA A 535 -1.18 -0.64 -19.79
C ALA A 535 -0.74 -1.69 -20.82
N ARG A 536 -0.90 -2.98 -20.49
CA ARG A 536 -0.50 -4.11 -21.35
C ARG A 536 -1.55 -5.22 -21.27
N LEU A 537 -1.58 -6.06 -22.30
CA LEU A 537 -2.54 -7.14 -22.41
C LEU A 537 -1.87 -8.39 -22.98
N TYR A 538 -2.18 -9.54 -22.40
CA TYR A 538 -1.62 -10.83 -22.79
C TYR A 538 -2.75 -11.86 -22.86
N SER A 539 -2.79 -12.64 -23.93
CA SER A 539 -3.87 -13.60 -24.16
C SER A 539 -3.30 -15.00 -24.35
N GLY A 540 -3.81 -15.94 -23.55
CA GLY A 540 -3.48 -17.35 -23.67
C GLY A 540 -4.55 -18.13 -24.41
N PHE A 541 -4.53 -19.45 -24.23
CA PHE A 541 -5.51 -20.32 -24.89
C PHE A 541 -6.95 -20.03 -24.46
N GLY A 542 -7.17 -19.80 -23.17
CA GLY A 542 -8.51 -19.60 -22.60
C GLY A 542 -8.54 -18.74 -21.36
N HIS A 543 -7.46 -18.00 -21.08
CA HIS A 543 -7.39 -17.00 -20.01
C HIS A 543 -6.70 -15.75 -20.56
N THR A 544 -7.00 -14.61 -19.95
CA THR A 544 -6.52 -13.30 -20.38
C THR A 544 -5.91 -12.59 -19.18
N LEU A 545 -4.78 -11.94 -19.41
CA LEU A 545 -4.05 -11.15 -18.44
C LEU A 545 -4.06 -9.69 -18.88
N TYR A 546 -4.22 -8.75 -17.95
CA TYR A 546 -3.87 -7.35 -18.20
C TYR A 546 -3.04 -6.78 -17.08
N LEU A 547 -2.18 -5.83 -17.43
CA LEU A 547 -1.32 -5.10 -16.49
C LEU A 547 -1.78 -3.65 -16.42
N THR A 548 -1.96 -3.11 -15.21
CA THR A 548 -2.34 -1.69 -15.00
C THR A 548 -1.14 -0.75 -15.01
N TYR A 549 -1.41 0.56 -15.01
CA TYR A 549 -0.39 1.62 -14.82
C TYR A 549 0.37 1.47 -13.50
N GLU A 550 -0.31 0.96 -12.48
CA GLU A 550 0.20 0.68 -11.13
C GLU A 550 0.90 -0.68 -11.02
N ARG A 551 1.18 -1.35 -12.14
CA ARG A 551 1.90 -2.64 -12.18
C ARG A 551 1.15 -3.77 -11.45
N LYS A 552 -0.18 -3.72 -11.45
CA LYS A 552 -1.04 -4.81 -10.95
C LYS A 552 -1.43 -5.71 -12.12
N LEU A 553 -1.14 -7.00 -12.00
CA LEU A 553 -1.48 -8.01 -12.98
C LEU A 553 -2.80 -8.67 -12.60
N TYR A 554 -3.76 -8.55 -13.49
CA TYR A 554 -5.08 -9.15 -13.37
C TYR A 554 -5.26 -10.29 -14.36
N VAL A 555 -5.99 -11.32 -13.97
CA VAL A 555 -6.23 -12.52 -14.79
C VAL A 555 -7.70 -12.94 -14.73
N SER A 556 -8.27 -13.41 -15.84
CA SER A 556 -9.62 -13.99 -15.91
C SER A 556 -9.68 -15.15 -16.91
N GLY A 557 -10.75 -15.93 -16.86
CA GLY A 557 -11.01 -17.02 -17.81
C GLY A 557 -10.91 -18.41 -17.21
N ARG A 558 -10.63 -19.39 -18.08
CA ARG A 558 -10.48 -20.82 -17.73
C ARG A 558 -9.43 -20.98 -16.63
N ASN A 559 -9.71 -21.82 -15.63
CA ASN A 559 -8.79 -22.10 -14.51
C ASN A 559 -8.61 -23.59 -14.19
N GLU A 560 -9.06 -24.50 -15.08
CA GLU A 560 -9.03 -25.95 -14.81
C GLU A 560 -7.62 -26.51 -14.54
N ASP A 561 -6.57 -25.83 -14.99
CA ASP A 561 -5.17 -26.18 -14.76
C ASP A 561 -4.47 -25.24 -13.76
N TYR A 562 -5.22 -24.47 -12.96
CA TYR A 562 -4.72 -23.48 -11.99
C TYR A 562 -4.01 -22.26 -12.59
N GLN A 563 -4.19 -21.97 -13.89
CA GLN A 563 -3.52 -20.86 -14.57
C GLN A 563 -3.86 -19.45 -14.04
N ILE A 564 -4.92 -19.32 -13.23
CA ILE A 564 -5.26 -18.07 -12.53
C ILE A 564 -4.36 -17.89 -11.30
N GLY A 565 -3.91 -18.98 -10.67
CA GLY A 565 -3.03 -18.96 -9.50
C GLY A 565 -3.71 -18.59 -8.17
N ASP A 566 -5.02 -18.76 -8.09
CA ASP A 566 -5.84 -18.45 -6.91
C ASP A 566 -6.07 -19.66 -5.98
N GLY A 567 -5.33 -20.76 -6.18
CA GLY A 567 -5.50 -22.01 -5.44
C GLY A 567 -6.71 -22.85 -5.85
N THR A 568 -7.56 -22.39 -6.77
CA THR A 568 -8.77 -23.09 -7.20
C THR A 568 -8.69 -23.57 -8.65
N GLN A 569 -9.64 -24.42 -9.05
CA GLN A 569 -9.84 -24.79 -10.48
C GLN A 569 -11.03 -24.05 -11.11
N GLU A 570 -11.69 -23.17 -10.34
CA GLU A 570 -12.90 -22.51 -10.78
C GLU A 570 -12.56 -21.39 -11.77
N PRO A 571 -13.21 -21.36 -12.96
CA PRO A 571 -13.03 -20.27 -13.91
C PRO A 571 -13.38 -18.90 -13.29
N ARG A 572 -12.57 -17.89 -13.59
CA ARG A 572 -12.79 -16.52 -13.10
C ARG A 572 -13.55 -15.69 -14.13
N LYS A 573 -14.80 -15.38 -13.82
CA LYS A 573 -15.71 -14.57 -14.68
C LYS A 573 -15.30 -13.10 -14.74
N GLY A 574 -14.86 -12.57 -13.61
CA GLY A 574 -14.24 -11.25 -13.49
C GLY A 574 -12.74 -11.38 -13.29
N PHE A 575 -12.02 -10.28 -13.49
CA PHE A 575 -10.59 -10.24 -13.29
C PHE A 575 -10.19 -10.37 -11.81
N TYR A 576 -9.32 -11.33 -11.52
CA TYR A 576 -8.67 -11.58 -10.24
C TYR A 576 -7.27 -10.94 -10.24
N MET A 577 -6.88 -10.25 -9.16
CA MET A 577 -5.54 -9.68 -9.03
C MET A 577 -4.55 -10.80 -8.65
N LEU A 578 -3.76 -11.26 -9.62
CA LEU A 578 -2.77 -12.32 -9.42
C LEU A 578 -1.52 -11.80 -8.70
N ALA A 579 -1.00 -10.65 -9.12
CA ALA A 579 0.24 -10.12 -8.60
C ALA A 579 0.29 -8.58 -8.70
N SER A 580 1.21 -7.99 -7.95
CA SER A 580 1.56 -6.57 -8.00
C SER A 580 3.06 -6.42 -8.28
N ASN A 581 3.51 -5.21 -8.60
CA ASN A 581 4.90 -4.95 -9.03
C ASN A 581 5.31 -5.77 -10.27
N VAL A 582 4.38 -6.02 -11.19
CA VAL A 582 4.64 -6.76 -12.42
C VAL A 582 5.12 -5.82 -13.52
N ILE A 583 6.14 -6.22 -14.28
CA ILE A 583 6.67 -5.46 -15.42
C ILE A 583 6.34 -6.08 -16.78
N ASP A 584 6.14 -7.40 -16.82
CA ASP A 584 5.78 -8.14 -18.03
C ASP A 584 5.10 -9.47 -17.64
N ALA A 585 4.31 -10.05 -18.55
CA ALA A 585 3.62 -11.31 -18.32
C ALA A 585 3.38 -12.11 -19.60
N ALA A 586 3.05 -13.39 -19.45
CA ALA A 586 2.68 -14.25 -20.57
C ALA A 586 1.61 -15.26 -20.14
N ALA A 587 0.65 -15.49 -21.03
CA ALA A 587 -0.42 -16.46 -20.87
C ALA A 587 -0.24 -17.61 -21.86
N GLY A 588 -0.11 -18.84 -21.35
CA GLY A 588 0.07 -20.04 -22.16
C GLY A 588 -1.22 -20.82 -22.42
N TYR A 589 -1.08 -22.13 -22.71
CA TYR A 589 -2.22 -23.05 -22.83
C TYR A 589 -3.05 -23.16 -21.54
N GLY A 590 -2.34 -23.33 -20.42
CA GLY A 590 -2.90 -23.58 -19.10
C GLY A 590 -1.91 -23.19 -18.00
N HIS A 591 -1.02 -22.24 -18.28
CA HIS A 591 -0.06 -21.71 -17.32
C HIS A 591 0.12 -20.21 -17.57
N THR A 592 0.58 -19.51 -16.54
CA THR A 592 0.87 -18.07 -16.57
C THR A 592 2.31 -17.86 -16.12
N LEU A 593 3.04 -16.96 -16.78
CA LEU A 593 4.32 -16.43 -16.31
C LEU A 593 4.22 -14.93 -16.09
N TYR A 594 4.98 -14.40 -15.14
CA TYR A 594 5.11 -12.96 -14.96
C TYR A 594 6.48 -12.58 -14.38
N ILE A 595 6.90 -11.35 -14.66
CA ILE A 595 8.15 -10.77 -14.16
C ILE A 595 7.82 -9.69 -13.14
N LEU A 596 8.44 -9.75 -11.98
CA LEU A 596 8.37 -8.70 -10.95
C LEU A 596 9.44 -7.61 -11.16
N GLU A 597 9.28 -6.46 -10.50
CA GLU A 597 10.24 -5.34 -10.56
C GLU A 597 11.67 -5.68 -10.13
N ASP A 598 11.83 -6.74 -9.33
CA ASP A 598 13.13 -7.28 -8.93
C ASP A 598 13.76 -8.18 -10.01
N GLU A 599 13.19 -8.20 -11.22
CA GLU A 599 13.59 -9.01 -12.37
C GLU A 599 13.43 -10.53 -12.14
N SER A 600 12.67 -10.96 -11.12
CA SER A 600 12.33 -12.36 -10.89
C SER A 600 11.17 -12.84 -11.75
N VAL A 601 11.28 -14.05 -12.28
CA VAL A 601 10.20 -14.73 -13.05
C VAL A 601 9.46 -15.68 -12.13
N TRP A 602 8.14 -15.58 -12.18
CA TRP A 602 7.22 -16.45 -11.47
C TRP A 602 6.31 -17.17 -12.46
N ALA A 603 5.91 -18.39 -12.11
CA ALA A 603 5.07 -19.23 -12.95
C ALA A 603 3.98 -19.94 -12.12
N VAL A 604 2.81 -20.18 -12.71
CA VAL A 604 1.69 -20.88 -12.07
C VAL A 604 0.86 -21.67 -13.09
N GLY A 605 0.20 -22.73 -12.65
CA GLY A 605 -0.72 -23.53 -13.46
C GLY A 605 -0.18 -24.90 -13.87
N ALA A 606 -0.49 -25.31 -15.12
CA ALA A 606 -0.10 -26.59 -15.70
C ALA A 606 1.42 -26.77 -15.73
N ASN A 607 1.93 -27.95 -15.39
CA ASN A 607 3.36 -28.27 -15.47
C ASN A 607 3.70 -29.67 -15.98
N ASN A 608 2.75 -30.39 -16.59
CA ASN A 608 2.96 -31.80 -16.97
C ASN A 608 4.13 -32.03 -17.96
N GLN A 609 4.64 -30.97 -18.59
CA GLN A 609 5.78 -30.98 -19.53
C GLN A 609 6.99 -30.20 -19.01
N GLY A 610 6.94 -29.66 -17.79
CA GLY A 610 7.97 -28.78 -17.24
C GLY A 610 7.84 -27.32 -17.68
N GLN A 611 6.67 -26.90 -18.19
CA GLN A 611 6.43 -25.57 -18.73
C GLN A 611 6.47 -24.44 -17.70
N LEU A 612 6.55 -24.75 -16.40
CA LEU A 612 6.78 -23.75 -15.36
C LEU A 612 8.27 -23.48 -15.14
N GLY A 613 9.16 -24.43 -15.45
CA GLY A 613 10.60 -24.21 -15.34
C GLY A 613 11.17 -24.40 -13.91
N ASP A 614 10.37 -24.93 -12.99
CA ASP A 614 10.73 -25.12 -11.58
C ASP A 614 11.56 -26.40 -11.31
N GLY A 615 11.97 -27.10 -12.38
CA GLY A 615 12.69 -28.36 -12.30
C GLY A 615 11.80 -29.59 -12.09
N THR A 616 10.48 -29.42 -11.99
CA THR A 616 9.51 -30.49 -11.75
C THR A 616 8.56 -30.66 -12.93
N THR A 617 7.61 -31.60 -12.80
CA THR A 617 6.45 -31.74 -13.69
C THR A 617 5.12 -31.59 -12.94
N GLU A 618 5.17 -31.07 -11.72
CA GLU A 618 4.00 -30.94 -10.84
C GLU A 618 3.31 -29.60 -11.07
N ARG A 619 1.98 -29.62 -11.22
CA ARG A 619 1.18 -28.40 -11.36
C ARG A 619 1.36 -27.51 -10.13
N ARG A 620 1.29 -26.20 -10.33
CA ARG A 620 1.41 -25.22 -9.25
C ARG A 620 0.09 -24.48 -9.09
N LEU A 621 -0.50 -24.63 -7.91
CA LEU A 621 -1.78 -24.04 -7.55
C LEU A 621 -1.63 -22.55 -7.18
N LYS A 622 -0.44 -22.19 -6.69
CA LYS A 622 0.00 -20.83 -6.41
C LYS A 622 1.31 -20.54 -7.17
N PRO A 623 1.66 -19.27 -7.41
CA PRO A 623 2.89 -18.92 -8.11
C PRO A 623 4.17 -19.42 -7.43
N ILE A 624 5.14 -19.83 -8.24
CA ILE A 624 6.49 -20.20 -7.81
C ILE A 624 7.54 -19.42 -8.60
N LYS A 625 8.61 -19.00 -7.93
CA LYS A 625 9.76 -18.34 -8.57
C LYS A 625 10.63 -19.36 -9.32
N VAL A 626 10.99 -19.07 -10.57
CA VAL A 626 11.66 -20.01 -11.48
C VAL A 626 12.91 -19.46 -12.16
N PHE A 627 13.10 -18.14 -12.15
CA PHE A 627 14.27 -17.50 -12.77
C PHE A 627 14.49 -16.08 -12.20
N GLU A 628 15.67 -15.49 -12.46
CA GLU A 628 16.04 -14.12 -12.08
C GLU A 628 16.80 -13.42 -13.22
N GLY A 629 16.72 -12.09 -13.28
CA GLY A 629 17.41 -11.28 -14.30
C GLY A 629 16.71 -11.28 -15.67
N ALA A 630 15.40 -11.48 -15.68
CA ALA A 630 14.59 -11.48 -16.90
C ALA A 630 14.08 -10.08 -17.26
N THR A 631 13.97 -9.82 -18.56
CA THR A 631 13.33 -8.62 -19.12
C THR A 631 12.12 -8.92 -19.99
N GLY A 632 11.90 -10.19 -20.34
CA GLY A 632 10.72 -10.62 -21.07
C GLY A 632 10.36 -12.09 -20.78
N VAL A 633 9.07 -12.39 -20.72
CA VAL A 633 8.53 -13.76 -20.65
C VAL A 633 7.59 -14.02 -21.80
N TYR A 634 7.63 -15.23 -22.33
CA TYR A 634 6.82 -15.60 -23.49
C TYR A 634 6.25 -17.00 -23.33
N ALA A 635 4.96 -17.10 -23.60
CA ALA A 635 4.22 -18.35 -23.68
C ALA A 635 3.25 -18.24 -24.85
N GLY A 636 2.95 -19.38 -25.47
CA GLY A 636 2.01 -19.47 -26.56
C GLY A 636 0.89 -20.46 -26.27
N PHE A 637 0.16 -20.84 -27.31
CA PHE A 637 -0.93 -21.82 -27.20
C PHE A 637 -0.48 -23.23 -26.81
N GLY A 638 0.83 -23.48 -26.73
CA GLY A 638 1.46 -24.74 -26.33
C GLY A 638 1.80 -24.85 -24.85
N SER A 639 2.61 -25.89 -24.56
CA SER A 639 3.16 -26.16 -23.22
C SER A 639 4.67 -25.88 -23.17
N SER A 640 5.14 -24.83 -23.84
CA SER A 640 6.53 -24.37 -23.79
C SER A 640 6.59 -22.90 -23.41
N SER A 641 7.60 -22.54 -22.65
CA SER A 641 7.79 -21.20 -22.09
C SER A 641 9.20 -20.72 -22.36
N TYR A 642 9.36 -19.40 -22.46
CA TYR A 642 10.62 -18.76 -22.78
C TYR A 642 10.85 -17.52 -21.94
N ILE A 643 12.12 -17.25 -21.67
CA ILE A 643 12.59 -16.10 -20.91
C ILE A 643 13.67 -15.40 -21.73
N VAL A 644 13.57 -14.08 -21.84
CA VAL A 644 14.62 -13.22 -22.39
C VAL A 644 15.28 -12.45 -21.25
N THR A 645 16.61 -12.50 -21.18
CA THR A 645 17.40 -11.75 -20.20
C THR A 645 17.79 -10.38 -20.73
N LYS A 646 18.23 -9.49 -19.85
CA LYS A 646 18.77 -8.16 -20.20
C LYS A 646 19.97 -8.22 -21.16
N GLY A 647 20.71 -9.33 -21.15
CA GLY A 647 21.81 -9.59 -22.08
C GLY A 647 21.37 -10.00 -23.50
N GLY A 648 20.05 -10.09 -23.74
CA GLY A 648 19.48 -10.59 -25.00
C GLY A 648 19.61 -12.11 -25.16
N GLU A 649 19.77 -12.85 -24.07
CA GLU A 649 19.80 -14.31 -24.07
C GLU A 649 18.39 -14.87 -23.98
N LEU A 650 18.11 -15.94 -24.71
CA LEU A 650 16.86 -16.65 -24.71
C LEU A 650 17.04 -18.00 -24.03
N TYR A 651 16.25 -18.24 -23.00
CA TYR A 651 16.12 -19.53 -22.33
C TYR A 651 14.74 -20.11 -22.65
N GLY A 652 14.64 -21.43 -22.75
CA GLY A 652 13.37 -22.13 -22.92
C GLY A 652 13.25 -23.38 -22.07
N PHE A 653 12.00 -23.75 -21.79
CA PHE A 653 11.62 -24.88 -20.95
C PHE A 653 10.21 -25.35 -21.28
N GLY A 654 9.87 -26.55 -20.82
CA GLY A 654 8.62 -27.23 -21.13
C GLY A 654 8.73 -28.22 -22.28
N GLU A 655 7.60 -28.38 -22.97
CA GLU A 655 7.38 -29.32 -24.08
C GLU A 655 8.36 -29.09 -25.23
N ASN A 656 8.96 -30.18 -25.73
CA ASN A 656 9.90 -30.12 -26.85
C ASN A 656 9.76 -31.26 -27.87
N SER A 657 8.65 -32.02 -27.88
CA SER A 657 8.46 -33.16 -28.80
C SER A 657 8.59 -32.81 -30.29
N ASN A 658 8.40 -31.55 -30.68
CA ASN A 658 8.56 -31.08 -32.06
C ASN A 658 9.88 -30.34 -32.30
N GLY A 659 10.74 -30.22 -31.28
CA GLY A 659 11.97 -29.45 -31.32
C GLY A 659 11.77 -27.96 -31.09
N GLN A 660 10.63 -27.52 -30.56
CA GLN A 660 10.29 -26.09 -30.40
C GLN A 660 11.24 -25.29 -29.52
N LEU A 661 12.02 -25.94 -28.65
CA LEU A 661 13.06 -25.26 -27.86
C LEU A 661 14.34 -25.02 -28.65
N GLY A 662 14.52 -25.65 -29.83
CA GLY A 662 15.69 -25.44 -30.68
C GLY A 662 17.02 -25.96 -30.13
N LEU A 663 16.97 -26.94 -29.22
CA LEU A 663 18.13 -27.50 -28.50
C LEU A 663 18.85 -28.62 -29.27
N GLY A 664 18.49 -28.89 -30.53
CA GLY A 664 19.06 -29.98 -31.33
C GLY A 664 18.53 -31.37 -30.96
N HIS A 665 17.51 -31.46 -30.10
CA HIS A 665 16.82 -32.70 -29.72
C HIS A 665 15.33 -32.43 -29.43
N THR A 666 14.56 -33.50 -29.16
CA THR A 666 13.11 -33.43 -28.93
C THR A 666 12.66 -33.78 -27.50
N ASN A 667 13.60 -33.93 -26.57
CA ASN A 667 13.27 -34.14 -25.16
C ASN A 667 12.84 -32.82 -24.51
N SER A 668 11.73 -32.84 -23.77
CA SER A 668 11.29 -31.72 -22.91
C SER A 668 12.31 -31.44 -21.82
N VAL A 669 12.40 -30.19 -21.35
CA VAL A 669 13.30 -29.78 -20.27
C VAL A 669 12.53 -29.03 -19.20
N THR A 670 12.77 -29.33 -17.93
CA THR A 670 11.98 -28.79 -16.81
C THR A 670 12.60 -27.56 -16.16
N LYS A 671 13.77 -27.11 -16.62
CA LYS A 671 14.47 -25.92 -16.13
C LYS A 671 14.81 -24.98 -17.29
N PRO A 672 14.84 -23.66 -17.07
CA PRO A 672 15.31 -22.69 -18.05
C PRO A 672 16.65 -23.10 -18.65
N THR A 673 16.64 -23.42 -19.95
CA THR A 673 17.81 -23.92 -20.68
C THR A 673 18.15 -22.93 -21.79
N PHE A 674 19.42 -22.52 -21.86
CA PHE A 674 19.88 -21.55 -22.85
C PHE A 674 19.67 -22.08 -24.28
N ILE A 675 19.09 -21.24 -25.14
CA ILE A 675 18.84 -21.51 -26.57
C ILE A 675 19.79 -20.70 -27.44
N THR A 676 19.80 -19.37 -27.26
CA THR A 676 20.52 -18.46 -28.14
C THR A 676 20.66 -17.05 -27.54
N ASN A 677 21.37 -16.13 -28.21
CA ASN A 677 21.60 -14.75 -27.76
C ASN A 677 21.18 -13.71 -28.82
N ASN A 678 21.37 -12.41 -28.56
CA ASN A 678 20.98 -11.32 -29.49
C ASN A 678 19.47 -11.35 -29.85
N VAL A 679 18.62 -11.72 -28.89
CA VAL A 679 17.17 -11.76 -29.09
C VAL A 679 16.57 -10.38 -28.84
N LYS A 680 15.75 -9.93 -29.79
CA LYS A 680 14.99 -8.69 -29.74
C LYS A 680 13.56 -8.95 -29.30
N ASP A 681 12.93 -10.00 -29.85
CA ASP A 681 11.56 -10.37 -29.53
C ASP A 681 11.29 -11.85 -29.89
N VAL A 682 10.20 -12.40 -29.36
CA VAL A 682 9.81 -13.80 -29.53
C VAL A 682 8.30 -13.92 -29.78
N ALA A 683 7.92 -14.78 -30.70
CA ALA A 683 6.54 -15.21 -30.87
C ALA A 683 6.44 -16.74 -30.76
N VAL A 684 5.50 -17.19 -29.92
CA VAL A 684 5.34 -18.60 -29.55
C VAL A 684 4.04 -19.14 -30.13
N GLY A 685 4.15 -20.08 -31.06
CA GLY A 685 3.01 -20.80 -31.60
C GLY A 685 2.61 -22.01 -30.74
N MET A 686 1.76 -22.89 -31.29
CA MET A 686 1.30 -24.09 -30.56
C MET A 686 2.45 -25.04 -30.18
N ASN A 687 3.38 -25.29 -31.10
CA ASN A 687 4.50 -26.23 -30.93
C ASN A 687 5.73 -25.77 -31.73
N TYR A 688 5.90 -24.46 -31.88
CA TYR A 688 7.01 -23.86 -32.63
C TYR A 688 7.30 -22.46 -32.09
N LEU A 689 8.49 -21.98 -32.38
CA LEU A 689 9.06 -20.75 -31.86
C LEU A 689 9.61 -19.92 -33.02
N MET A 690 9.32 -18.63 -32.99
CA MET A 690 9.91 -17.63 -33.86
C MET A 690 10.71 -16.63 -33.02
N VAL A 691 11.98 -16.44 -33.39
CA VAL A 691 12.93 -15.58 -32.68
C VAL A 691 13.34 -14.45 -33.61
N LEU A 692 12.98 -13.22 -33.25
CA LEU A 692 13.46 -12.01 -33.89
C LEU A 692 14.76 -11.59 -33.24
N LYS A 693 15.83 -11.50 -34.02
CA LYS A 693 17.16 -11.08 -33.56
C LYS A 693 17.32 -9.56 -33.62
N THR A 694 18.31 -9.04 -32.89
CA THR A 694 18.65 -7.60 -32.87
C THR A 694 19.14 -7.07 -34.21
N ASP A 695 19.61 -7.94 -35.11
CA ASP A 695 19.96 -7.63 -36.50
C ASP A 695 18.76 -7.64 -37.46
N ASN A 696 17.53 -7.67 -36.93
CA ASN A 696 16.27 -7.75 -37.66
C ASN A 696 16.13 -9.01 -38.54
N THR A 697 16.85 -10.09 -38.22
CA THR A 697 16.65 -11.40 -38.84
C THR A 697 15.66 -12.24 -38.04
N LEU A 698 14.81 -12.99 -38.75
CA LEU A 698 13.82 -13.87 -38.15
C LEU A 698 14.24 -15.32 -38.29
N TRP A 699 14.19 -16.06 -37.19
CA TRP A 699 14.57 -17.46 -37.10
C TRP A 699 13.41 -18.30 -36.57
N GLY A 700 13.16 -19.45 -37.18
CA GLY A 700 12.08 -20.37 -36.79
C GLY A 700 12.60 -21.74 -36.37
N VAL A 701 11.90 -22.37 -35.43
CA VAL A 701 12.19 -23.74 -34.97
C VAL A 701 10.92 -24.45 -34.45
N GLY A 702 10.91 -25.77 -34.42
CA GLY A 702 9.79 -26.60 -33.97
C GLY A 702 8.91 -27.13 -35.09
N ALA A 703 7.61 -27.24 -34.82
CA ALA A 703 6.61 -27.80 -35.72
C ALA A 703 6.48 -27.01 -37.03
N ASN A 704 6.39 -27.71 -38.16
CA ASN A 704 6.27 -27.09 -39.49
C ASN A 704 5.29 -27.82 -40.44
N SER A 705 4.42 -28.68 -39.92
CA SER A 705 3.51 -29.48 -40.76
C SER A 705 2.55 -28.65 -41.65
N ASN A 706 2.30 -27.39 -41.30
CA ASN A 706 1.49 -26.44 -42.07
C ASN A 706 2.34 -25.42 -42.83
N GLY A 707 3.67 -25.53 -42.82
CA GLY A 707 4.58 -24.51 -43.37
C GLY A 707 4.69 -23.26 -42.51
N GLN A 708 4.29 -23.32 -41.23
CA GLN A 708 4.27 -22.16 -40.32
C GLN A 708 5.65 -21.55 -40.03
N LEU A 709 6.74 -22.26 -40.31
CA LEU A 709 8.09 -21.68 -40.22
C LEU A 709 8.46 -20.88 -41.49
N GLY A 710 7.69 -21.00 -42.58
CA GLY A 710 7.98 -20.32 -43.84
C GLY A 710 9.18 -20.89 -44.61
N THR A 711 9.58 -22.14 -44.34
CA THR A 711 10.78 -22.77 -44.94
C THR A 711 10.56 -23.41 -46.31
N LYS A 712 9.37 -23.29 -46.90
CA LYS A 712 8.99 -23.91 -48.20
C LYS A 712 9.00 -25.46 -48.17
N ASP A 713 8.71 -26.03 -47.01
CA ASP A 713 8.56 -27.47 -46.78
C ASP A 713 7.67 -27.70 -45.54
N GLN A 714 7.51 -28.98 -45.14
CA GLN A 714 6.71 -29.40 -43.99
C GLN A 714 7.53 -30.03 -42.85
N THR A 715 8.86 -29.92 -42.90
CA THR A 715 9.75 -30.64 -41.99
C THR A 715 9.94 -29.84 -40.69
N ASN A 716 9.73 -30.49 -39.55
CA ASN A 716 10.03 -29.87 -38.25
C ASN A 716 11.52 -29.51 -38.15
N ARG A 717 11.84 -28.44 -37.43
CA ARG A 717 13.22 -28.01 -37.19
C ARG A 717 13.56 -28.21 -35.72
N GLN A 718 14.68 -28.85 -35.44
CA GLN A 718 15.20 -29.01 -34.07
C GLN A 718 16.27 -27.96 -33.72
N ASN A 719 16.70 -27.17 -34.70
CA ASN A 719 17.65 -26.07 -34.55
C ASN A 719 17.07 -24.82 -35.21
N LEU A 720 17.40 -23.64 -34.66
CA LEU A 720 17.00 -22.37 -35.23
C LEU A 720 17.43 -22.27 -36.69
N THR A 721 16.46 -21.97 -37.57
CA THR A 721 16.67 -21.79 -39.01
C THR A 721 16.29 -20.37 -39.40
N LYS A 722 17.17 -19.62 -40.07
CA LYS A 722 16.84 -18.27 -40.56
C LYS A 722 15.80 -18.36 -41.67
N VAL A 723 14.74 -17.56 -41.58
CA VAL A 723 13.58 -17.62 -42.50
C VAL A 723 13.19 -16.28 -43.11
N ALA A 724 13.57 -15.15 -42.50
CA ALA A 724 13.42 -13.83 -43.09
C ALA A 724 14.51 -12.85 -42.60
N SER A 725 14.59 -11.69 -43.26
CA SER A 725 15.42 -10.54 -42.86
C SER A 725 14.55 -9.28 -42.95
N ASP A 726 15.07 -8.15 -42.46
CA ASP A 726 14.37 -6.85 -42.47
C ASP A 726 13.02 -6.89 -41.74
N VAL A 727 12.96 -7.66 -40.64
CA VAL A 727 11.75 -7.84 -39.83
C VAL A 727 11.69 -6.84 -38.67
N SER A 728 10.56 -6.16 -38.53
CA SER A 728 10.30 -5.21 -37.43
C SER A 728 9.55 -5.85 -36.26
N LYS A 729 8.51 -6.67 -36.54
CA LYS A 729 7.67 -7.37 -35.57
C LYS A 729 7.33 -8.78 -36.05
N VAL A 730 7.05 -9.68 -35.11
CA VAL A 730 6.63 -11.06 -35.38
C VAL A 730 5.44 -11.43 -34.49
N ALA A 731 4.49 -12.19 -35.03
CA ALA A 731 3.37 -12.75 -34.28
C ALA A 731 3.03 -14.16 -34.75
N THR A 732 2.45 -14.95 -33.87
CA THR A 732 2.08 -16.35 -34.16
C THR A 732 0.67 -16.65 -33.65
N GLY A 733 -0.10 -17.35 -34.47
CA GLY A 733 -1.26 -18.11 -34.01
C GLY A 733 -0.90 -19.58 -33.76
N ASN A 734 -1.89 -20.44 -33.58
CA ASN A 734 -1.63 -21.87 -33.35
C ASN A 734 -0.78 -22.51 -34.45
N TYR A 735 -1.05 -22.17 -35.71
CA TYR A 735 -0.41 -22.77 -36.90
C TYR A 735 -0.09 -21.74 -37.99
N THR A 736 -0.05 -20.46 -37.65
CA THR A 736 0.17 -19.32 -38.56
C THR A 736 1.25 -18.43 -38.00
N THR A 737 2.18 -17.98 -38.84
CA THR A 737 3.19 -16.99 -38.48
C THR A 737 3.01 -15.77 -39.34
N TYR A 738 3.09 -14.61 -38.72
CA TYR A 738 3.12 -13.32 -39.37
C TYR A 738 4.39 -12.59 -39.01
N TYR A 739 4.92 -11.82 -39.95
CA TYR A 739 5.88 -10.79 -39.63
C TYR A 739 5.53 -9.50 -40.36
N ILE A 740 5.90 -8.39 -39.75
CA ILE A 740 5.86 -7.07 -40.37
C ILE A 740 7.31 -6.70 -40.67
N ASP A 741 7.60 -6.24 -41.88
CA ASP A 741 8.93 -5.76 -42.22
C ASP A 741 9.20 -4.32 -41.75
N LEU A 742 10.37 -3.78 -42.07
CA LEU A 742 10.75 -2.41 -41.70
C LEU A 742 9.90 -1.34 -42.41
N GLU A 743 9.23 -1.65 -43.52
CA GLU A 743 8.37 -0.74 -44.27
C GLU A 743 6.90 -0.77 -43.80
N GLY A 744 6.52 -1.73 -42.95
CA GLY A 744 5.14 -1.89 -42.47
C GLY A 744 4.28 -2.76 -43.39
N ARG A 745 4.90 -3.67 -44.15
CA ARG A 745 4.24 -4.67 -44.99
C ARG A 745 4.13 -5.97 -44.22
N LEU A 746 2.94 -6.57 -44.27
CA LEU A 746 2.61 -7.81 -43.57
C LEU A 746 2.84 -9.02 -44.47
N TYR A 747 3.55 -10.01 -43.94
CA TYR A 747 3.76 -11.31 -44.57
C TYR A 747 3.23 -12.42 -43.66
N GLY A 748 2.75 -13.52 -44.27
CA GLY A 748 2.21 -14.67 -43.54
C GLY A 748 2.73 -16.01 -44.04
N SER A 749 2.79 -17.00 -43.16
CA SER A 749 3.00 -18.41 -43.49
C SER A 749 2.19 -19.32 -42.56
N GLY A 750 2.02 -20.60 -42.93
CA GLY A 750 1.23 -21.54 -42.14
C GLY A 750 -0.20 -21.77 -42.65
N SER A 751 -1.09 -22.18 -41.75
CA SER A 751 -2.45 -22.62 -42.09
C SER A 751 -3.35 -21.49 -42.58
N ASN A 752 -4.03 -21.72 -43.72
CA ASN A 752 -5.02 -20.79 -44.27
C ASN A 752 -6.41 -21.44 -44.45
N GLN A 753 -6.70 -22.51 -43.70
CA GLN A 753 -7.92 -23.31 -43.88
C GLN A 753 -9.23 -22.51 -43.75
N TYR A 754 -9.22 -21.41 -43.01
CA TYR A 754 -10.39 -20.56 -42.76
C TYR A 754 -10.24 -19.15 -43.35
N GLY A 755 -9.19 -18.92 -44.14
CA GLY A 755 -8.92 -17.61 -44.73
C GLY A 755 -8.19 -16.63 -43.81
N GLN A 756 -7.37 -17.14 -42.88
CA GLN A 756 -6.58 -16.34 -41.93
C GLN A 756 -5.71 -15.26 -42.62
N PHE A 757 -5.33 -15.49 -43.88
CA PHE A 757 -4.53 -14.55 -44.68
C PHE A 757 -5.32 -13.45 -45.40
N GLY A 758 -6.66 -13.54 -45.44
CA GLY A 758 -7.50 -12.50 -46.02
C GLY A 758 -7.35 -12.30 -47.54
N LEU A 759 -6.78 -13.27 -48.27
CA LEU A 759 -6.49 -13.20 -49.72
C LEU A 759 -7.63 -13.68 -50.63
N GLY A 760 -8.83 -13.93 -50.09
CA GLY A 760 -9.96 -14.46 -50.83
C GLY A 760 -9.87 -15.96 -51.16
N SER A 761 -8.98 -16.69 -50.50
CA SER A 761 -8.73 -18.13 -50.71
C SER A 761 -8.46 -18.82 -49.37
N ASN A 762 -8.78 -20.11 -49.29
CA ASN A 762 -8.43 -20.99 -48.17
C ASN A 762 -7.25 -21.93 -48.47
N GLN A 763 -6.60 -21.75 -49.62
CA GLN A 763 -5.43 -22.54 -50.01
C GLN A 763 -4.20 -22.08 -49.22
N ASN A 764 -3.39 -23.03 -48.77
CA ASN A 764 -2.13 -22.76 -48.10
C ASN A 764 -1.00 -22.63 -49.14
N GLN A 765 -0.72 -21.40 -49.57
CA GLN A 765 0.35 -21.09 -50.54
C GLN A 765 1.75 -21.12 -49.91
N SER A 766 1.84 -21.02 -48.58
CA SER A 766 3.13 -20.89 -47.86
C SER A 766 4.01 -22.14 -47.95
N LEU A 767 3.42 -23.32 -48.19
CA LEU A 767 4.18 -24.56 -48.42
C LEU A 767 5.10 -24.47 -49.64
N LYS A 768 4.70 -23.71 -50.66
CA LYS A 768 5.47 -23.53 -51.90
C LYS A 768 6.30 -22.26 -51.86
N GLU A 769 5.76 -21.19 -51.30
CA GLU A 769 6.30 -19.83 -51.44
C GLU A 769 7.02 -19.33 -50.18
N GLY A 770 6.84 -19.99 -49.04
CA GLY A 770 7.35 -19.56 -47.74
C GLY A 770 6.45 -18.48 -47.18
N PHE A 771 7.04 -17.37 -46.72
CA PHE A 771 6.26 -16.19 -46.35
C PHE A 771 5.71 -15.48 -47.59
N ILE A 772 4.39 -15.28 -47.62
CA ILE A 772 3.67 -14.59 -48.69
C ILE A 772 3.24 -13.19 -48.25
N TYR A 773 3.27 -12.24 -49.16
CA TYR A 773 2.81 -10.87 -48.91
C TYR A 773 1.28 -10.82 -48.76
N LEU A 774 0.79 -10.07 -47.77
CA LEU A 774 -0.63 -9.99 -47.43
C LEU A 774 -1.22 -8.58 -47.62
N LEU A 775 -0.63 -7.58 -46.98
CA LEU A 775 -1.18 -6.22 -46.90
C LEU A 775 -0.12 -5.20 -46.46
N ASP A 776 -0.27 -3.95 -46.87
CA ASP A 776 0.56 -2.82 -46.44
C ASP A 776 -0.07 -2.05 -45.26
N ASN A 777 0.66 -1.08 -44.72
CA ASN A 777 0.18 -0.12 -43.71
C ASN A 777 -0.25 -0.77 -42.40
N ILE A 778 0.43 -1.84 -41.99
CA ILE A 778 0.16 -2.57 -40.75
C ILE A 778 1.10 -2.06 -39.65
N GLU A 779 0.52 -1.79 -38.48
CA GLU A 779 1.22 -1.42 -37.26
C GLU A 779 1.40 -2.62 -36.35
N ASP A 780 0.35 -3.45 -36.19
CA ASP A 780 0.39 -4.62 -35.30
C ASP A 780 -0.48 -5.77 -35.81
N VAL A 781 -0.16 -7.00 -35.40
CA VAL A 781 -0.84 -8.23 -35.81
C VAL A 781 -0.92 -9.21 -34.66
N ALA A 782 -2.11 -9.78 -34.47
CA ALA A 782 -2.35 -10.89 -33.56
C ALA A 782 -3.13 -12.01 -34.25
N SER A 783 -2.88 -13.25 -33.85
CA SER A 783 -3.58 -14.40 -34.40
C SER A 783 -3.94 -15.38 -33.29
N GLY A 784 -5.22 -15.77 -33.26
CA GLY A 784 -5.70 -16.80 -32.35
C GLY A 784 -5.58 -18.20 -32.95
N ARG A 785 -6.56 -19.06 -32.65
CA ARG A 785 -6.55 -20.45 -33.15
C ARG A 785 -6.61 -20.53 -34.67
N SER A 786 -7.53 -19.76 -35.25
CA SER A 786 -7.84 -19.80 -36.70
C SER A 786 -8.34 -18.44 -37.22
N HIS A 787 -8.04 -17.35 -36.53
CA HIS A 787 -8.39 -15.98 -36.93
C HIS A 787 -7.21 -15.03 -36.75
N THR A 788 -7.30 -13.89 -37.40
CA THR A 788 -6.27 -12.85 -37.38
C THR A 788 -6.92 -11.50 -37.17
N VAL A 789 -6.27 -10.67 -36.35
CA VAL A 789 -6.64 -9.29 -36.04
C VAL A 789 -5.44 -8.42 -36.41
N LEU A 790 -5.68 -7.35 -37.17
CA LEU A 790 -4.66 -6.40 -37.58
C LEU A 790 -5.02 -5.02 -37.06
N LEU A 791 -4.01 -4.28 -36.58
CA LEU A 791 -4.05 -2.85 -36.38
C LEU A 791 -3.30 -2.18 -37.53
N THR A 792 -3.96 -1.29 -38.24
CA THR A 792 -3.32 -0.48 -39.28
C THR A 792 -2.71 0.79 -38.68
N LYS A 793 -1.73 1.40 -39.36
CA LYS A 793 -1.10 2.66 -38.91
C LYS A 793 -2.06 3.86 -38.84
N ASP A 794 -3.21 3.76 -39.50
CA ASP A 794 -4.30 4.74 -39.45
C ASP A 794 -5.42 4.41 -38.44
N GLY A 795 -5.18 3.44 -37.54
CA GLY A 795 -6.03 3.15 -36.39
C GLY A 795 -7.25 2.26 -36.67
N ARG A 796 -7.26 1.53 -37.79
CA ARG A 796 -8.36 0.62 -38.14
C ARG A 796 -8.04 -0.80 -37.67
N ILE A 797 -9.07 -1.50 -37.22
CA ILE A 797 -9.00 -2.92 -36.86
C ILE A 797 -9.59 -3.75 -37.99
N LEU A 798 -8.74 -4.57 -38.61
CA LEU A 798 -9.14 -5.49 -39.67
C LEU A 798 -9.11 -6.93 -39.14
N THR A 799 -10.11 -7.74 -39.50
CA THR A 799 -10.16 -9.16 -39.11
C THR A 799 -10.46 -10.09 -40.28
N ALA A 800 -9.93 -11.32 -40.23
CA ALA A 800 -10.19 -12.42 -41.16
C ALA A 800 -10.02 -13.78 -40.46
N GLY A 801 -10.50 -14.85 -41.10
CA GLY A 801 -10.45 -16.22 -40.56
C GLY A 801 -11.77 -16.68 -39.93
N LEU A 802 -11.68 -17.62 -38.99
CA LEU A 802 -12.83 -18.25 -38.32
C LEU A 802 -13.57 -17.28 -37.37
N ASN A 803 -14.90 -17.41 -37.27
CA ASN A 803 -15.78 -16.54 -36.49
C ASN A 803 -16.91 -17.26 -35.73
N ASP A 804 -16.85 -18.58 -35.55
CA ASP A 804 -17.94 -19.34 -34.91
C ASP A 804 -18.23 -18.90 -33.46
N ASN A 805 -17.26 -18.25 -32.80
CA ASN A 805 -17.37 -17.71 -31.45
C ASN A 805 -17.40 -16.18 -31.42
N SER A 806 -17.70 -15.52 -32.55
CA SER A 806 -17.73 -14.06 -32.67
C SER A 806 -16.37 -13.36 -32.49
N GLN A 807 -15.27 -14.10 -32.61
CA GLN A 807 -13.92 -13.58 -32.44
C GLN A 807 -13.48 -12.54 -33.49
N LEU A 808 -14.20 -12.39 -34.61
CA LEU A 808 -13.93 -11.32 -35.58
C LEU A 808 -14.58 -9.99 -35.19
N GLY A 809 -15.48 -9.96 -34.20
CA GLY A 809 -16.00 -8.74 -33.60
C GLY A 809 -16.94 -7.90 -34.46
N ASP A 810 -17.69 -8.49 -35.41
CA ASP A 810 -18.63 -7.79 -36.28
C ASP A 810 -20.04 -8.44 -36.35
N SER A 811 -20.36 -9.29 -35.37
CA SER A 811 -21.63 -10.02 -35.26
C SER A 811 -21.97 -10.96 -36.42
N THR A 812 -21.00 -11.26 -37.31
CA THR A 812 -21.15 -12.31 -38.33
C THR A 812 -20.82 -13.70 -37.76
N GLU A 813 -21.10 -14.75 -38.53
CA GLU A 813 -20.78 -16.15 -38.20
C GLU A 813 -20.05 -16.83 -39.36
N GLY A 814 -19.46 -18.01 -39.13
CA GLY A 814 -18.72 -18.78 -40.12
C GLY A 814 -17.26 -18.34 -40.23
N PHE A 815 -16.72 -18.19 -41.44
CA PHE A 815 -15.36 -17.71 -41.65
C PHE A 815 -15.26 -16.69 -42.77
N ARG A 816 -14.24 -15.83 -42.71
CA ARG A 816 -14.04 -14.71 -43.64
C ARG A 816 -12.72 -14.87 -44.39
N LEU A 817 -12.82 -14.98 -45.72
CA LEU A 817 -11.67 -15.13 -46.61
C LEU A 817 -10.98 -13.81 -46.98
N LYS A 818 -11.59 -12.65 -46.71
CA LYS A 818 -11.03 -11.33 -47.04
C LYS A 818 -10.99 -10.44 -45.80
N TRP A 819 -9.99 -9.56 -45.73
CA TRP A 819 -9.93 -8.55 -44.67
C TRP A 819 -11.19 -7.68 -44.67
N ARG A 820 -11.71 -7.41 -43.46
CA ARG A 820 -12.82 -6.48 -43.25
C ARG A 820 -12.49 -5.62 -42.04
N GLU A 821 -12.76 -4.32 -42.17
CA GLU A 821 -12.75 -3.39 -41.05
C GLU A 821 -13.95 -3.65 -40.14
N VAL A 822 -13.68 -3.84 -38.86
CA VAL A 822 -14.69 -4.21 -37.86
C VAL A 822 -14.77 -3.21 -36.69
N PHE A 823 -13.72 -2.42 -36.49
CA PHE A 823 -13.66 -1.44 -35.42
C PHE A 823 -12.66 -0.33 -35.77
N ARG A 824 -12.92 0.87 -35.25
CA ARG A 824 -12.03 2.02 -35.28
C ARG A 824 -12.28 2.83 -34.01
N ALA A 825 -11.24 3.07 -33.22
CA ALA A 825 -11.36 4.03 -32.12
C ALA A 825 -11.40 5.44 -32.72
N GLU A 826 -12.46 6.19 -32.42
CA GLU A 826 -12.56 7.63 -32.71
C GLU A 826 -11.85 8.46 -31.64
#